data_AF-A0AAN8Q8J1-F1
#
_entry.id   AF-A0AAN8Q8J1-F1
#
_cell.length_a   1.000
_cell.length_b   1.000
_cell.length_c   1.000
_cell.angle_alpha   90.00
_cell.angle_beta   90.00
_cell.angle_gamma   90.00
#
_symmetry.space_group_name_H-M   'P 1'
#
loop_
_entity.id
_entity.type
_entity.pdbx_description
1 polymer ?
#
loop_
_entity_poly.entity_id
_entity_poly.type
_entity_poly.pdbx_seq_one_letter_code
_entity_poly.pdbx_strand_id
1 'polypeptide(L)'
;MTEVEPAIVRPPEPVTISIVSARNLRGQKGDAVSVVIKAEFGEKVLGESPKIDSSADEPAEVNFNAILNCAYDDPHALDEIAYKPVVLTVIEVLPKEKRQKEEKTHLLGQCTVDLLPLVRGETKVSYTLLVNAVPGSPLESLPAECPQPEIDVNLSVQEPLLVDKHLKNGNLMKITMENLLSPPETWTLSGTQYHYAAALPIPVTEDKEAPIVFANGQLKPGSDKELPNKQKKWSKPGNAQGNAVYIPDSFVVSEPIEDEDGDLKGKEDREFRLIAETEKNRVSWTTERRCFLDSAATKHLQDEIAKNRLWPVEVMRLAQASGGKGKNQEEGGINFHGIAFVNLAPLLYPGVKKIRGAYKVWPYSDHILHEKTKRKGGISDEASKIAMNILQHNSTSPSPKKGAKEPEKKDVKKGTSQTVKSDTGSELDGQPPVNAEGQMYVEAKSFVLLEIELDRPLIPKRQPEELARKVAEYIPQRPQFPKRTDGAQRSVEDYHGQVASVANLILDEFRGTFGNEETSGELNSSEDMETKRQKLIYELNSSGKYFAFKEQLKHSVVKIVREKYLKTTNFDDRQELQTFLSELYVYLVDQMHLALGNTLDVGDQSPVPEPLTDSNQLKHFAKEAEVNENYELASKYYQERIAREKNNADNWYDYGTFNLHINDVTKAEECFKECISINQKHLHGLMMYGVVCSLLERKEEAETFFEAATNIDPKSIRAWTMLGLFYDSIGNDIGAEMAYMEANKLNHSAAVAAAKVAKTDTKEKTDLTPPGLDNEPSRDSEVLGDGGLSVPHIDIKSASTHDRTTLTSAKSSHRSIDRRGSSTKKSDKILSAANKPKAQEHTTGTLSISRPASQQKAASMMGTPQPLDDTIEDIPPREPTPLPTCSIYMQTIEWLLEAKAVPFAERALAHELLLPGNAHGGPSIDYQIALAQLNLQKRCFGEAEKCLKIALEMEQQNPDGWALMGHVKYLTGDTETARECFERTISFISDALEMHSIYLRLASIYLSEHKYQDAKNVFLMACRKSPSCVSWLGVGIACYRLNELLEAEDALSEANILNNSDAEVWGYLSLVCLKCGRQLEAEQTYKYALKLNLQDKDLLNEIYQVQQEVGFGNPQF
;
A
#
# COMPACT_ATOMS: atom_id res chain seq x y z
N MET A 1 -2.55 48.42 8.01
CA MET A 1 -1.16 48.93 7.93
C MET A 1 -0.40 48.34 9.11
N THR A 2 0.19 47.17 8.91
CA THR A 2 1.20 46.61 9.81
C THR A 2 2.53 47.22 9.44
N GLU A 3 3.26 47.76 10.41
CA GLU A 3 4.57 48.36 10.18
C GLU A 3 5.54 47.28 9.70
N VAL A 4 6.16 47.51 8.54
CA VAL A 4 7.26 46.68 8.05
C VAL A 4 8.50 47.13 8.80
N GLU A 5 8.98 46.33 9.75
CA GLU A 5 10.26 46.57 10.40
C GLU A 5 11.36 46.71 9.33
N PRO A 6 12.24 47.73 9.41
CA PRO A 6 13.31 47.87 8.44
C PRO A 6 14.27 46.69 8.55
N ALA A 7 14.52 46.02 7.43
CA ALA A 7 15.44 44.90 7.38
C ALA A 7 16.82 45.31 7.94
N ILE A 8 17.24 44.64 9.00
CA ILE A 8 18.56 44.85 9.61
C ILE A 8 19.58 44.22 8.66
N VAL A 9 20.13 45.04 7.76
CA VAL A 9 21.14 44.63 6.78
C VAL A 9 22.35 44.09 7.52
N ARG A 10 22.60 42.77 7.40
CA ARG A 10 23.71 42.11 8.09
C ARG A 10 25.01 42.45 7.34
N PRO A 11 26.09 42.85 8.02
CA PRO A 11 27.37 43.06 7.35
C PRO A 11 27.84 41.75 6.69
N PRO A 12 28.60 41.83 5.57
CA PRO A 12 29.13 40.64 4.92
C PRO A 12 30.12 39.94 5.84
N GLU A 13 29.91 38.65 6.07
CA GLU A 13 30.71 37.82 6.98
C GLU A 13 31.86 37.19 6.16
N PRO A 14 33.09 37.15 6.69
CA PRO A 14 34.24 36.59 5.98
C PRO A 14 34.23 35.06 6.04
N VAL A 15 33.90 34.40 4.93
CA VAL A 15 34.15 32.96 4.77
C VAL A 15 35.66 32.75 4.71
N THR A 16 36.22 32.14 5.77
CA THR A 16 37.66 31.91 5.92
C THR A 16 38.00 30.50 5.46
N ILE A 17 38.77 30.41 4.37
CA ILE A 17 39.25 29.18 3.74
C ILE A 17 40.70 28.99 4.17
N SER A 18 40.93 28.14 5.17
CA SER A 18 42.25 27.89 5.77
C SER A 18 42.88 26.65 5.17
N ILE A 19 43.92 26.80 4.37
CA ILE A 19 44.72 25.70 3.83
C ILE A 19 45.75 25.32 4.88
N VAL A 20 45.61 24.12 5.46
CA VAL A 20 46.37 23.70 6.65
C VAL A 20 47.67 23.03 6.25
N SER A 21 47.58 21.97 5.46
CA SER A 21 48.71 21.10 5.09
C SER A 21 48.56 20.58 3.67
N ALA A 22 49.69 20.27 3.04
CA ALA A 22 49.76 19.57 1.77
C ALA A 22 50.64 18.31 1.89
N ARG A 23 50.23 17.22 1.25
CA ARG A 23 50.90 15.90 1.28
C ARG A 23 51.23 15.39 -0.12
N ASN A 24 52.29 14.59 -0.21
CA ASN A 24 52.67 13.80 -1.38
C ASN A 24 52.84 14.60 -2.69
N LEU A 25 53.16 15.90 -2.61
CA LEU A 25 53.40 16.74 -3.78
C LEU A 25 54.73 16.38 -4.45
N ARG A 26 54.72 16.20 -5.78
CA ARG A 26 55.90 15.91 -6.60
C ARG A 26 56.01 16.87 -7.78
N GLY A 27 57.24 17.29 -8.09
CA GLY A 27 57.53 18.34 -9.07
C GLY A 27 58.37 17.82 -10.23
N GLN A 28 58.68 18.69 -11.19
CA GLN A 28 59.37 18.29 -12.42
C GLN A 28 60.81 17.81 -12.19
N LYS A 29 61.42 18.15 -11.03
CA LYS A 29 62.83 17.82 -10.70
C LYS A 29 63.00 16.76 -9.61
N GLY A 30 61.92 16.17 -9.09
CA GLY A 30 61.96 15.11 -8.08
C GLY A 30 60.97 15.31 -6.93
N ASP A 31 61.22 14.60 -5.83
CA ASP A 31 60.33 14.51 -4.65
C ASP A 31 60.43 15.70 -3.68
N ALA A 32 61.30 16.69 -3.97
CA ALA A 32 61.41 17.94 -3.21
C ALA A 32 61.00 19.12 -4.09
N VAL A 33 59.99 19.88 -3.67
CA VAL A 33 59.28 20.86 -4.51
C VAL A 33 58.98 22.12 -3.73
N SER A 34 59.27 23.29 -4.31
CA SER A 34 58.80 24.58 -3.78
C SER A 34 57.48 24.94 -4.46
N VAL A 35 56.40 25.07 -3.70
CA VAL A 35 55.04 25.30 -4.21
C VAL A 35 54.39 26.57 -3.65
N VAL A 36 53.51 27.16 -4.46
CA VAL A 36 52.55 28.21 -4.06
C VAL A 36 51.15 27.70 -4.38
N ILE A 37 50.22 27.86 -3.45
CA ILE A 37 48.81 27.51 -3.62
C ILE A 37 48.01 28.80 -3.79
N LYS A 38 47.31 28.90 -4.92
CA LYS A 38 46.45 30.03 -5.29
C LYS A 38 44.99 29.65 -5.10
N ALA A 39 44.23 30.46 -4.37
CA ALA A 39 42.79 30.27 -4.15
C ALA A 39 41.98 31.23 -5.02
N GLU A 40 41.03 30.71 -5.79
CA GLU A 40 40.18 31.48 -6.72
C GLU A 40 38.69 31.10 -6.58
N PHE A 41 37.80 32.07 -6.69
CA PHE A 41 36.34 31.86 -6.72
C PHE A 41 35.75 32.54 -7.96
N GLY A 42 35.31 31.74 -8.94
CA GLY A 42 35.00 32.24 -10.28
C GLY A 42 36.22 32.90 -10.92
N GLU A 43 36.11 34.17 -11.32
CA GLU A 43 37.22 34.96 -11.87
C GLU A 43 38.02 35.72 -10.78
N LYS A 44 37.59 35.65 -9.51
CA LYS A 44 38.17 36.43 -8.41
C LYS A 44 39.26 35.64 -7.69
N VAL A 45 40.49 36.12 -7.75
CA VAL A 45 41.59 35.62 -6.89
C VAL A 45 41.31 36.04 -5.45
N LEU A 46 41.28 35.08 -4.52
CA LEU A 46 41.09 35.31 -3.09
C LEU A 46 42.44 35.51 -2.37
N GLY A 47 43.50 34.86 -2.86
CA GLY A 47 44.87 35.06 -2.41
C GLY A 47 45.83 33.97 -2.88
N GLU A 48 47.10 34.14 -2.55
CA GLU A 48 48.20 33.21 -2.85
C GLU A 48 49.00 32.94 -1.56
N SER A 49 49.36 31.68 -1.33
CA SER A 49 50.15 31.27 -0.17
C SER A 49 51.59 31.81 -0.24
N PRO A 50 52.31 31.88 0.90
CA PRO A 50 53.77 31.92 0.84
C PRO A 50 54.33 30.69 0.09
N LYS A 51 55.59 30.75 -0.33
CA LYS A 51 56.28 29.57 -0.87
C LYS A 51 56.46 28.54 0.23
N ILE A 52 56.06 27.31 -0.04
CA ILE A 52 56.17 26.17 0.86
C ILE A 52 57.08 25.15 0.19
N ASP A 53 58.14 24.74 0.89
CA ASP A 53 58.99 23.64 0.44
C ASP A 53 58.41 22.32 0.99
N SER A 54 57.98 21.44 0.10
CA SER A 54 57.38 20.13 0.40
C SER A 54 58.33 19.02 -0.02
N SER A 55 58.42 17.96 0.79
CA SER A 55 59.01 16.67 0.41
C SER A 55 57.92 15.62 0.27
N ALA A 56 58.19 14.51 -0.42
CA ALA A 56 57.20 13.44 -0.59
C ALA A 56 56.94 12.62 0.70
N ASP A 57 57.82 12.69 1.71
CA ASP A 57 57.78 11.85 2.91
C ASP A 57 57.16 12.54 4.15
N GLU A 58 57.05 13.88 4.19
CA GLU A 58 56.52 14.64 5.33
C GLU A 58 55.44 15.66 4.90
N PRO A 59 54.35 15.82 5.68
CA PRO A 59 53.31 16.81 5.39
C PRO A 59 53.84 18.23 5.56
N ALA A 60 53.73 19.05 4.51
CA ALA A 60 54.15 20.44 4.57
C ALA A 60 53.04 21.31 5.17
N GLU A 61 53.31 21.99 6.28
CA GLU A 61 52.38 22.98 6.86
C GLU A 61 52.32 24.24 5.99
N VAL A 62 51.11 24.58 5.56
CA VAL A 62 50.80 25.71 4.67
C VAL A 62 50.28 26.90 5.49
N ASN A 63 49.35 26.64 6.42
CA ASN A 63 48.72 27.62 7.32
C ASN A 63 48.33 28.96 6.64
N PHE A 64 47.73 28.88 5.45
CA PHE A 64 47.33 30.05 4.64
C PHE A 64 45.82 30.25 4.65
N ASN A 65 45.37 31.49 4.90
CA ASN A 65 43.95 31.84 4.93
C ASN A 65 43.56 32.72 3.74
N ALA A 66 42.65 32.23 2.89
CA ALA A 66 41.94 33.04 1.91
C ALA A 66 40.57 33.47 2.46
N ILE A 67 40.13 34.70 2.14
CA ILE A 67 38.86 35.26 2.64
C ILE A 67 37.92 35.54 1.47
N LEU A 68 36.72 34.96 1.52
CA LEU A 68 35.61 35.25 0.63
C LEU A 68 34.52 36.01 1.41
N ASN A 69 34.41 37.32 1.16
CA ASN A 69 33.32 38.13 1.71
C ASN A 69 32.04 37.91 0.88
N CYS A 70 30.96 37.49 1.54
CA CYS A 70 29.65 37.29 0.91
C CYS A 70 28.61 38.21 1.56
N ALA A 71 27.74 38.82 0.76
CA ALA A 71 26.61 39.61 1.25
C ALA A 71 25.36 38.72 1.30
N TYR A 72 24.69 38.63 2.46
CA TYR A 72 23.63 37.62 2.68
C TYR A 72 22.23 38.09 2.31
N ASP A 73 22.02 39.40 2.25
CA ASP A 73 20.73 39.98 1.84
C ASP A 73 20.56 39.98 0.31
N ASP A 74 21.54 39.46 -0.44
CA ASP A 74 21.45 39.22 -1.89
C ASP A 74 21.28 37.72 -2.18
N PRO A 75 20.06 37.27 -2.58
CA PRO A 75 19.82 35.89 -2.99
C PRO A 75 20.74 35.41 -4.11
N HIS A 76 21.23 36.32 -4.96
CA HIS A 76 22.14 35.97 -6.05
C HIS A 76 23.52 35.54 -5.53
N ALA A 77 24.04 36.21 -4.50
CA ALA A 77 25.33 35.86 -3.88
C ALA A 77 25.28 34.49 -3.18
N LEU A 78 24.17 34.17 -2.52
CA LEU A 78 23.93 32.86 -1.91
C LEU A 78 23.82 31.75 -2.96
N ASP A 79 23.13 32.02 -4.07
CA ASP A 79 23.07 31.11 -5.21
C ASP A 79 24.47 30.87 -5.81
N GLU A 80 25.29 31.92 -5.99
CA GLU A 80 26.66 31.78 -6.50
C GLU A 80 27.54 30.83 -5.65
N ILE A 81 27.42 30.88 -4.33
CA ILE A 81 28.13 29.98 -3.39
C ILE A 81 27.69 28.53 -3.59
N ALA A 82 26.42 28.28 -3.92
CA ALA A 82 25.88 26.93 -4.07
C ALA A 82 26.42 26.20 -5.32
N TYR A 83 26.66 26.93 -6.43
CA TYR A 83 27.03 26.32 -7.73
C TYR A 83 28.46 26.57 -8.22
N LYS A 84 29.23 27.47 -7.58
CA LYS A 84 30.64 27.72 -7.91
C LYS A 84 31.56 27.10 -6.83
N PRO A 85 32.56 26.28 -7.19
CA PRO A 85 33.58 25.86 -6.24
C PRO A 85 34.60 26.98 -6.00
N VAL A 86 35.35 26.87 -4.90
CA VAL A 86 36.67 27.53 -4.79
C VAL A 86 37.69 26.62 -5.43
N VAL A 87 38.44 27.12 -6.42
CA VAL A 87 39.52 26.38 -7.07
C VAL A 87 40.82 26.68 -6.34
N LEU A 88 41.47 25.64 -5.82
CA LEU A 88 42.82 25.70 -5.29
C LEU A 88 43.79 25.20 -6.37
N THR A 89 44.71 26.04 -6.77
CA THR A 89 45.67 25.78 -7.85
C THR A 89 47.08 25.68 -7.27
N VAL A 90 47.74 24.53 -7.47
CA VAL A 90 49.09 24.24 -6.96
C VAL A 90 50.13 24.52 -8.04
N ILE A 91 51.07 25.42 -7.74
CA ILE A 91 52.05 25.95 -8.69
C ILE A 91 53.46 25.67 -8.15
N GLU A 92 54.26 24.86 -8.87
CA GLU A 92 55.70 24.69 -8.64
C GLU A 92 56.45 25.97 -9.02
N VAL A 93 57.35 26.43 -8.15
CA VAL A 93 58.23 27.59 -8.38
C VAL A 93 59.67 27.11 -8.51
N LEU A 94 60.21 27.14 -9.73
CA LEU A 94 61.57 26.67 -9.98
C LEU A 94 62.63 27.70 -9.53
N PRO A 95 63.78 27.27 -8.99
CA PRO A 95 64.87 28.17 -8.57
C PRO A 95 65.38 29.08 -9.69
N LYS A 96 65.65 30.36 -9.38
CA LYS A 96 66.17 31.34 -10.35
C LYS A 96 67.54 30.93 -10.90
N GLU A 97 67.60 30.67 -12.21
CA GLU A 97 68.87 30.56 -12.92
C GLU A 97 69.52 31.94 -13.11
N LYS A 98 70.86 32.01 -13.06
CA LYS A 98 71.68 33.25 -13.02
C LYS A 98 71.54 34.22 -14.22
N ARG A 99 70.60 33.99 -15.14
CA ARG A 99 70.32 34.84 -16.32
C ARG A 99 68.85 35.27 -16.49
N GLN A 100 67.91 34.84 -15.64
CA GLN A 100 66.50 35.21 -15.75
C GLN A 100 66.09 36.27 -14.72
N LYS A 101 65.15 37.16 -15.11
CA LYS A 101 64.59 38.20 -14.23
C LYS A 101 63.46 37.69 -13.33
N GLU A 102 62.70 36.71 -13.83
CA GLU A 102 61.51 36.14 -13.19
C GLU A 102 61.72 34.65 -12.92
N GLU A 103 60.96 34.09 -11.98
CA GLU A 103 60.97 32.66 -11.68
C GLU A 103 60.09 31.91 -12.67
N LYS A 104 60.55 30.72 -13.11
CA LYS A 104 59.76 29.86 -13.99
C LYS A 104 58.79 29.04 -13.14
N THR A 105 57.50 29.31 -13.28
CA THR A 105 56.44 28.60 -12.56
C THR A 105 55.82 27.50 -13.43
N HIS A 106 55.51 26.34 -12.86
CA HIS A 106 54.83 25.22 -13.52
C HIS A 106 53.57 24.81 -12.76
N LEU A 107 52.51 24.46 -13.49
CA LEU A 107 51.21 24.11 -12.92
C LEU A 107 51.21 22.63 -12.59
N LEU A 108 51.11 22.27 -11.31
CA LEU A 108 51.12 20.87 -10.88
C LEU A 108 49.71 20.28 -10.91
N GLY A 109 48.75 20.94 -10.28
CA GLY A 109 47.42 20.38 -10.12
C GLY A 109 46.40 21.34 -9.54
N GLN A 110 45.14 20.90 -9.51
CA GLN A 110 44.01 21.65 -9.00
C GLN A 110 43.08 20.76 -8.17
N CYS A 111 42.52 21.33 -7.10
CA CYS A 111 41.38 20.74 -6.39
C CYS A 111 40.27 21.78 -6.19
N THR A 112 39.05 21.30 -5.98
CA THR A 112 37.87 22.15 -5.79
C THR A 112 37.30 21.97 -4.39
N VAL A 113 37.11 23.08 -3.68
CA VAL A 113 36.43 23.11 -2.38
C VAL A 113 34.95 23.40 -2.61
N ASP A 114 34.10 22.51 -2.11
CA ASP A 114 32.65 22.70 -2.10
C ASP A 114 32.27 23.62 -0.93
N LEU A 115 31.50 24.67 -1.18
CA LEU A 115 31.02 25.60 -0.15
C LEU A 115 29.61 25.25 0.37
N LEU A 116 28.96 24.22 -0.20
CA LEU A 116 27.55 23.90 0.07
C LEU A 116 27.23 23.64 1.55
N PRO A 117 28.07 22.97 2.37
CA PRO A 117 27.78 22.79 3.80
C PRO A 117 27.57 24.09 4.58
N LEU A 118 28.24 25.18 4.19
CA LEU A 118 28.02 26.50 4.80
C LEU A 118 26.62 27.05 4.49
N VAL A 119 26.09 26.76 3.31
CA VAL A 119 24.70 27.08 2.91
C VAL A 119 23.69 26.23 3.67
N ARG A 120 24.07 25.02 4.12
CA ARG A 120 23.27 24.17 5.02
C ARG A 120 23.30 24.64 6.50
N GLY A 121 24.09 25.67 6.80
CA GLY A 121 24.19 26.25 8.15
C GLY A 121 25.37 25.75 8.99
N GLU A 122 26.26 24.93 8.43
CA GLU A 122 27.47 24.50 9.13
C GLU A 122 28.46 25.68 9.25
N THR A 123 29.04 25.88 10.44
CA THR A 123 29.95 27.01 10.69
C THR A 123 31.43 26.66 10.52
N LYS A 124 31.78 25.37 10.56
CA LYS A 124 33.16 24.85 10.43
C LYS A 124 33.14 23.48 9.76
N VAL A 125 33.94 23.31 8.70
CA VAL A 125 34.00 22.08 7.91
C VAL A 125 35.46 21.81 7.52
N SER A 126 35.87 20.55 7.56
CA SER A 126 37.21 20.10 7.20
C SER A 126 37.15 19.16 6.01
N TYR A 127 38.02 19.39 5.03
CA TYR A 127 38.18 18.55 3.83
C TYR A 127 39.63 18.07 3.72
N THR A 128 39.80 16.84 3.22
CA THR A 128 41.05 16.37 2.63
C THR A 128 40.77 16.18 1.14
N LEU A 129 41.40 17.01 0.30
CA LEU A 129 41.08 17.11 -1.13
C LEU A 129 42.21 16.54 -1.99
N LEU A 130 41.85 15.66 -2.92
CA LEU A 130 42.76 15.15 -3.96
C LEU A 130 43.17 16.27 -4.92
N VAL A 131 44.48 16.44 -5.12
CA VAL A 131 45.03 17.35 -6.13
C VAL A 131 45.03 16.66 -7.50
N ASN A 132 44.09 17.03 -8.36
CA ASN A 132 43.99 16.49 -9.70
C ASN A 132 45.11 17.06 -10.59
N ALA A 133 45.82 16.20 -11.31
CA ALA A 133 46.80 16.62 -12.30
C ALA A 133 46.14 17.44 -13.42
N VAL A 134 46.79 18.53 -13.84
CA VAL A 134 46.40 19.31 -15.03
C VAL A 134 47.18 18.79 -16.25
N PRO A 135 46.61 18.75 -17.48
CA PRO A 135 47.29 18.18 -18.64
C PRO A 135 48.68 18.79 -18.90
N GLY A 136 49.70 17.92 -19.01
CA GLY A 136 51.11 18.29 -19.12
C GLY A 136 51.85 18.47 -17.79
N SER A 137 51.22 18.12 -16.66
CA SER A 137 51.83 18.14 -15.32
C SER A 137 52.71 16.91 -15.05
N PRO A 138 53.79 17.03 -14.25
CA PRO A 138 54.53 15.88 -13.70
C PRO A 138 53.64 14.89 -12.91
N LEU A 139 52.49 15.34 -12.39
CA LEU A 139 51.56 14.50 -11.63
C LEU A 139 50.71 13.57 -12.54
N GLU A 140 50.67 13.80 -13.85
CA GLU A 140 49.86 13.01 -14.80
C GLU A 140 50.46 11.62 -15.09
N SER A 141 51.77 11.44 -14.86
CA SER A 141 52.52 10.21 -15.19
C SER A 141 52.96 9.39 -13.98
N LEU A 142 52.32 9.57 -12.82
CA LEU A 142 52.67 8.85 -11.58
C LEU A 142 52.26 7.36 -11.65
N PRO A 143 53.12 6.42 -11.19
CA PRO A 143 52.74 5.02 -11.02
C PRO A 143 51.61 4.85 -10.00
N ALA A 144 50.73 3.88 -10.22
CA ALA A 144 49.57 3.59 -9.34
C ALA A 144 49.94 3.16 -7.91
N GLU A 145 51.21 2.83 -7.65
CA GLU A 145 51.75 2.47 -6.34
C GLU A 145 52.19 3.70 -5.50
N CYS A 146 52.21 4.90 -6.08
CA CYS A 146 52.58 6.12 -5.36
C CYS A 146 51.38 6.71 -4.59
N PRO A 147 51.59 7.23 -3.36
CA PRO A 147 50.54 7.90 -2.61
C PRO A 147 50.08 9.17 -3.34
N GLN A 148 48.77 9.41 -3.36
CA GLN A 148 48.17 10.50 -4.13
C GLN A 148 48.40 11.87 -3.45
N PRO A 149 48.55 12.96 -4.22
CA PRO A 149 48.72 14.30 -3.69
C PRO A 149 47.42 14.84 -3.06
N GLU A 150 47.53 15.34 -1.83
CA GLU A 150 46.38 15.79 -1.02
C GLU A 150 46.62 17.18 -0.41
N ILE A 151 45.53 17.92 -0.18
CA ILE A 151 45.54 19.18 0.58
C ILE A 151 44.42 19.15 1.63
N ASP A 152 44.76 19.46 2.88
CA ASP A 152 43.78 19.64 3.95
C ASP A 152 43.30 21.10 4.03
N VAL A 153 41.99 21.29 4.02
CA VAL A 153 41.34 22.61 3.97
C VAL A 153 40.26 22.69 5.05
N ASN A 154 40.32 23.72 5.89
CA ASN A 154 39.29 24.05 6.87
C ASN A 154 38.51 25.29 6.41
N LEU A 155 37.20 25.14 6.19
CA LEU A 155 36.28 26.26 6.07
C LEU A 155 35.80 26.71 7.45
N SER A 156 35.69 28.02 7.66
CA SER A 156 35.06 28.57 8.86
C SER A 156 34.38 29.92 8.64
N VAL A 157 33.28 30.13 9.37
CA VAL A 157 32.57 31.40 9.57
C VAL A 157 32.21 31.55 11.05
N GLN A 158 32.03 32.79 11.53
CA GLN A 158 31.75 33.04 12.95
C GLN A 158 30.32 32.63 13.34
N GLU A 159 29.38 32.81 12.40
CA GLU A 159 27.96 32.50 12.54
C GLU A 159 27.46 31.85 11.24
N PRO A 160 26.33 31.11 11.25
CA PRO A 160 25.75 30.53 10.03
C PRO A 160 25.47 31.57 8.94
N LEU A 161 25.66 31.19 7.67
CA LEU A 161 25.43 32.07 6.52
C LEU A 161 23.96 32.50 6.39
N LEU A 162 23.05 31.59 6.74
CA LEU A 162 21.60 31.80 6.71
C LEU A 162 21.04 31.85 8.13
N VAL A 163 20.08 32.74 8.36
CA VAL A 163 19.33 32.80 9.63
C VAL A 163 18.43 31.56 9.74
N ASP A 164 18.22 31.03 10.96
CA ASP A 164 17.35 29.90 11.29
C ASP A 164 16.01 29.85 10.52
N LYS A 165 15.37 31.01 10.30
CA LYS A 165 14.11 31.11 9.55
C LYS A 165 14.29 30.72 8.08
N HIS A 166 15.38 31.14 7.44
CA HIS A 166 15.71 30.78 6.06
C HIS A 166 16.23 29.33 5.98
N LEU A 167 17.00 28.87 6.97
CA LEU A 167 17.41 27.45 7.08
C LEU A 167 16.23 26.48 7.24
N LYS A 168 15.15 26.90 7.92
CA LYS A 168 13.92 26.09 8.12
C LYS A 168 12.90 26.22 7.00
N ASN A 169 12.81 27.37 6.32
CA ASN A 169 11.74 27.64 5.34
C ASN A 169 12.21 27.71 3.88
N GLY A 170 13.50 27.91 3.60
CA GLY A 170 14.04 27.79 2.25
C GLY A 170 14.20 26.33 1.81
N ASN A 171 14.77 26.09 0.64
CA ASN A 171 15.13 24.76 0.15
C ASN A 171 16.37 24.85 -0.75
N LEU A 172 17.05 23.73 -0.96
CA LEU A 172 18.16 23.63 -1.93
C LEU A 172 17.74 22.67 -3.03
N MET A 173 17.70 23.18 -4.26
CA MET A 173 17.33 22.45 -5.46
C MET A 173 18.57 22.17 -6.32
N LYS A 174 18.88 20.89 -6.55
CA LYS A 174 19.90 20.45 -7.50
C LYS A 174 19.21 19.99 -8.78
N ILE A 175 19.78 20.37 -9.91
CA ILE A 175 19.26 20.05 -11.24
C ILE A 175 20.42 19.44 -12.02
N THR A 176 20.35 18.15 -12.31
CA THR A 176 21.36 17.45 -13.10
C THR A 176 20.87 17.28 -14.53
N MET A 177 21.53 17.96 -15.47
CA MET A 177 21.34 17.72 -16.90
C MET A 177 22.30 16.62 -17.34
N GLU A 178 21.79 15.42 -17.64
CA GLU A 178 22.62 14.28 -18.01
C GLU A 178 22.98 14.31 -19.50
N ASN A 179 22.03 13.88 -20.35
CA ASN A 179 22.21 13.60 -21.76
C ASN A 179 20.96 14.01 -22.57
N LEU A 180 21.15 14.43 -23.82
CA LEU A 180 20.14 14.40 -24.89
C LEU A 180 20.47 13.18 -25.77
N LEU A 181 19.55 12.22 -25.81
CA LEU A 181 19.68 10.95 -26.49
C LEU A 181 18.89 10.97 -27.81
N SER A 182 19.39 10.22 -28.80
CA SER A 182 18.84 10.20 -30.16
C SER A 182 18.64 11.61 -30.78
N PRO A 183 19.67 12.48 -30.82
CA PRO A 183 19.57 13.80 -31.45
C PRO A 183 19.38 13.70 -32.98
N PRO A 184 18.98 14.79 -33.65
CA PRO A 184 18.80 14.82 -35.11
C PRO A 184 20.02 14.33 -35.89
N GLU A 185 19.81 13.52 -36.93
CA GLU A 185 20.89 12.87 -37.70
C GLU A 185 21.84 13.86 -38.40
N THR A 186 21.39 15.10 -38.64
CA THR A 186 22.20 16.21 -39.14
C THR A 186 23.27 16.70 -38.17
N TRP A 187 23.28 16.21 -36.93
CA TRP A 187 24.30 16.50 -35.93
C TRP A 187 25.47 15.51 -36.09
N THR A 188 26.30 15.77 -37.09
CA THR A 188 27.49 14.98 -37.40
C THR A 188 28.69 15.37 -36.53
N LEU A 189 29.53 14.39 -36.18
CA LEU A 189 30.81 14.61 -35.48
C LEU A 189 31.85 15.32 -36.38
N SER A 190 31.70 15.19 -37.70
CA SER A 190 32.51 15.86 -38.71
C SER A 190 31.78 17.11 -39.21
N GLY A 191 32.24 18.31 -38.81
CA GLY A 191 31.64 19.58 -39.21
C GLY A 191 32.16 20.78 -38.41
N THR A 192 31.55 21.94 -38.63
CA THR A 192 31.76 23.15 -37.80
C THR A 192 31.40 22.84 -36.35
N GLN A 193 32.23 23.25 -35.38
CA GLN A 193 31.90 23.01 -33.97
C GLN A 193 30.69 23.87 -33.55
N TYR A 194 29.61 23.21 -33.16
CA TYR A 194 28.44 23.83 -32.54
C TYR A 194 28.50 23.62 -31.03
N HIS A 195 27.93 24.56 -30.27
CA HIS A 195 27.71 24.37 -28.84
C HIS A 195 26.25 24.00 -28.59
N TYR A 196 26.04 22.98 -27.78
CA TYR A 196 24.70 22.54 -27.39
C TYR A 196 24.38 23.07 -25.99
N ALA A 197 23.19 23.65 -25.85
CA ALA A 197 22.71 24.20 -24.59
C ALA A 197 21.31 23.67 -24.27
N ALA A 198 21.03 23.51 -22.98
CA ALA A 198 19.69 23.28 -22.46
C ALA A 198 19.41 24.31 -21.35
N ALA A 199 18.17 24.78 -21.24
CA ALA A 199 17.78 25.80 -20.28
C ALA A 199 16.38 25.59 -19.72
N LEU A 200 16.15 26.02 -18.47
CA LEU A 200 14.84 26.01 -17.83
C LEU A 200 14.68 27.22 -16.90
N PRO A 201 13.46 27.79 -16.75
CA PRO A 201 13.21 28.85 -15.77
C PRO A 201 13.16 28.24 -14.36
N ILE A 202 13.65 28.96 -13.35
CA ILE A 202 13.46 28.63 -11.94
C ILE A 202 13.07 29.91 -11.18
N PRO A 203 12.10 29.86 -10.25
CA PRO A 203 11.77 31.01 -9.40
C PRO A 203 12.94 31.38 -8.48
N VAL A 204 13.33 32.65 -8.49
CA VAL A 204 14.36 33.23 -7.61
C VAL A 204 13.72 34.08 -6.51
N THR A 205 12.57 34.68 -6.81
CA THR A 205 11.72 35.45 -5.88
C THR A 205 10.25 35.28 -6.28
N GLU A 206 9.31 35.71 -5.42
CA GLU A 206 7.85 35.60 -5.64
C GLU A 206 7.37 36.10 -7.02
N ASP A 207 7.95 37.19 -7.55
CA ASP A 207 7.57 37.80 -8.83
C ASP A 207 8.56 37.55 -9.99
N LYS A 208 9.61 36.73 -9.80
CA LYS A 208 10.70 36.62 -10.79
C LYS A 208 11.30 35.22 -10.92
N GLU A 209 11.16 34.66 -12.11
CA GLU A 209 11.94 33.51 -12.58
C GLU A 209 13.26 33.99 -13.22
N ALA A 210 14.29 33.13 -13.18
CA ALA A 210 15.54 33.32 -13.91
C ALA A 210 15.89 32.05 -14.71
N PRO A 211 16.46 32.17 -15.92
CA PRO A 211 16.86 31.02 -16.72
C PRO A 211 18.15 30.39 -16.19
N ILE A 212 18.07 29.12 -15.82
CA ILE A 212 19.22 28.25 -15.60
C ILE A 212 19.66 27.69 -16.94
N VAL A 213 20.97 27.71 -17.21
CA VAL A 213 21.54 27.31 -18.50
C VAL A 213 22.67 26.29 -18.31
N PHE A 214 22.48 25.12 -18.93
CA PHE A 214 23.48 24.08 -19.10
C PHE A 214 24.17 24.29 -20.44
N ALA A 215 25.23 25.09 -20.44
CA ALA A 215 26.06 25.31 -21.63
C ALA A 215 27.05 24.16 -21.87
N ASN A 216 27.69 24.16 -23.05
CA ASN A 216 28.82 23.29 -23.40
C ASN A 216 28.52 21.78 -23.41
N GLY A 217 27.34 21.38 -23.87
CA GLY A 217 27.05 19.97 -24.15
C GLY A 217 27.98 19.42 -25.23
N GLN A 218 28.53 18.23 -25.02
CA GLN A 218 29.46 17.59 -25.95
C GLN A 218 28.76 16.47 -26.74
N LEU A 219 28.75 16.56 -28.07
CA LEU A 219 28.29 15.48 -28.94
C LEU A 219 29.29 14.31 -28.90
N LYS A 220 28.81 13.12 -28.54
CA LYS A 220 29.58 11.88 -28.47
C LYS A 220 29.01 10.82 -29.43
N PRO A 221 29.87 9.95 -30.01
CA PRO A 221 29.42 8.82 -30.80
C PRO A 221 28.67 7.80 -29.92
N GLY A 222 27.71 7.08 -30.50
CA GLY A 222 27.02 6.00 -29.78
C GLY A 222 27.95 4.87 -29.34
N SER A 223 29.00 4.59 -30.12
CA SER A 223 30.01 3.55 -29.83
C SER A 223 30.79 3.74 -28.53
N ASP A 224 30.81 4.96 -27.96
CA ASP A 224 31.36 5.19 -26.62
C ASP A 224 30.39 4.58 -25.59
N LYS A 225 30.70 3.38 -25.08
CA LYS A 225 29.93 2.80 -23.96
C LYS A 225 30.02 3.69 -22.73
N GLU A 226 28.88 3.94 -22.08
CA GLU A 226 28.85 4.75 -20.87
C GLU A 226 29.42 3.96 -19.68
N LEU A 227 30.32 4.61 -18.93
CA LEU A 227 30.81 4.09 -17.65
C LEU A 227 29.68 4.15 -16.61
N PRO A 228 29.44 3.09 -15.82
CA PRO A 228 28.53 3.15 -14.68
C PRO A 228 29.05 4.15 -13.64
N ASN A 229 28.12 4.80 -12.92
CA ASN A 229 28.40 5.82 -11.90
C ASN A 229 29.27 6.99 -12.42
N LYS A 230 28.78 7.72 -13.43
CA LYS A 230 29.45 8.94 -13.91
C LYS A 230 29.49 10.01 -12.82
N GLN A 231 30.64 10.61 -12.58
CA GLN A 231 30.76 11.76 -11.69
C GLN A 231 30.13 13.01 -12.31
N LYS A 232 29.37 13.78 -11.52
CA LYS A 232 28.70 15.02 -11.97
C LYS A 232 29.72 16.16 -12.07
N LYS A 233 29.50 17.11 -12.99
CA LYS A 233 30.35 18.28 -13.23
C LYS A 233 29.76 19.56 -12.66
N TRP A 234 30.64 20.48 -12.26
CA TRP A 234 30.26 21.84 -11.89
C TRP A 234 29.67 22.60 -13.08
N SER A 235 28.54 23.29 -12.88
CA SER A 235 27.91 24.13 -13.91
C SER A 235 28.74 25.37 -14.32
N LYS A 236 29.50 25.95 -13.39
CA LYS A 236 30.54 26.95 -13.68
C LYS A 236 31.81 26.62 -12.87
N PRO A 237 32.73 25.79 -13.39
CA PRO A 237 33.94 25.36 -12.68
C PRO A 237 34.99 26.48 -12.47
N GLY A 238 34.78 27.68 -13.04
CA GLY A 238 35.79 28.74 -13.03
C GLY A 238 37.04 28.31 -13.80
N ASN A 239 38.21 28.46 -13.17
CA ASN A 239 39.51 28.10 -13.76
C ASN A 239 39.89 26.62 -13.60
N ALA A 240 39.00 25.75 -13.09
CA ALA A 240 39.31 24.33 -12.90
C ALA A 240 39.42 23.57 -14.24
N GLN A 241 40.41 22.67 -14.32
CA GLN A 241 40.76 21.89 -15.52
C GLN A 241 40.89 20.40 -15.21
N GLY A 242 40.87 19.56 -16.25
CA GLY A 242 40.97 18.11 -16.11
C GLY A 242 39.91 17.55 -15.15
N ASN A 243 40.34 16.70 -14.21
CA ASN A 243 39.44 16.08 -13.24
C ASN A 243 38.93 17.04 -12.14
N ALA A 244 39.50 18.25 -12.00
CA ALA A 244 39.00 19.24 -11.03
C ALA A 244 37.64 19.85 -11.41
N VAL A 245 37.16 19.61 -12.64
CA VAL A 245 35.83 20.04 -13.13
C VAL A 245 34.68 19.18 -12.56
N TYR A 246 34.99 18.01 -11.99
CA TYR A 246 34.01 17.14 -11.33
C TYR A 246 33.73 17.58 -9.89
N ILE A 247 32.52 17.26 -9.43
CA ILE A 247 32.07 17.48 -8.05
C ILE A 247 32.52 16.27 -7.22
N PRO A 248 33.29 16.45 -6.13
CA PRO A 248 33.64 15.35 -5.23
C PRO A 248 32.41 14.58 -4.74
N ASP A 249 32.53 13.25 -4.68
CA ASP A 249 31.51 12.31 -4.17
C ASP A 249 30.09 12.40 -4.77
N SER A 250 29.93 13.10 -5.91
CA SER A 250 28.64 13.29 -6.58
C SER A 250 28.58 12.52 -7.89
N PHE A 251 27.71 11.51 -7.94
CA PHE A 251 27.58 10.58 -9.07
C PHE A 251 26.14 10.51 -9.59
N VAL A 252 26.00 10.24 -10.88
CA VAL A 252 24.71 9.88 -11.50
C VAL A 252 24.38 8.44 -11.14
N VAL A 253 23.24 8.24 -10.48
CA VAL A 253 22.71 6.91 -10.13
C VAL A 253 21.62 6.53 -11.14
N SER A 254 21.82 5.42 -11.84
CA SER A 254 20.84 4.89 -12.79
C SER A 254 19.73 4.12 -12.08
N GLU A 255 18.48 4.47 -12.34
CA GLU A 255 17.28 3.80 -11.85
C GLU A 255 16.63 2.96 -12.98
N PRO A 256 15.80 1.94 -12.66
CA PRO A 256 15.07 1.19 -13.68
C PRO A 256 14.10 2.09 -14.46
N ILE A 257 14.01 1.89 -15.78
CA ILE A 257 13.13 2.69 -16.68
C ILE A 257 11.64 2.69 -16.24
N GLU A 258 11.18 1.66 -15.54
CA GLU A 258 9.80 1.58 -15.00
C GLU A 258 9.57 2.49 -13.77
N ASP A 259 10.62 2.84 -13.02
CA ASP A 259 10.57 3.67 -11.81
C ASP A 259 10.89 5.16 -12.08
N GLU A 260 11.39 5.52 -13.28
CA GLU A 260 11.65 6.90 -13.70
C GLU A 260 10.37 7.74 -13.82
N ASP A 261 10.48 9.08 -13.81
CA ASP A 261 9.38 10.07 -13.90
C ASP A 261 9.06 10.57 -15.32
N GLY A 262 9.72 10.02 -16.34
CA GLY A 262 9.68 10.51 -17.73
C GLY A 262 8.48 10.09 -18.61
N ASP A 263 8.55 10.47 -19.89
CA ASP A 263 7.58 10.14 -20.95
C ASP A 263 7.80 8.76 -21.61
N LEU A 264 8.95 8.13 -21.34
CA LEU A 264 9.46 6.92 -22.03
C LEU A 264 9.62 5.74 -21.08
N LYS A 265 8.58 5.48 -20.27
CA LYS A 265 8.54 4.36 -19.30
C LYS A 265 7.95 3.07 -19.88
N GLY A 266 7.33 3.14 -21.07
CA GLY A 266 6.53 2.06 -21.64
C GLY A 266 7.36 0.82 -21.99
N LYS A 267 6.73 -0.36 -22.01
CA LYS A 267 7.40 -1.59 -22.49
C LYS A 267 7.87 -1.46 -23.93
N GLU A 268 7.09 -0.74 -24.75
CA GLU A 268 7.40 -0.36 -26.14
C GLU A 268 8.58 0.62 -26.25
N ASP A 269 8.79 1.48 -25.25
CA ASP A 269 9.90 2.42 -25.23
C ASP A 269 11.23 1.76 -24.83
N ARG A 270 11.21 0.64 -24.11
CA ARG A 270 12.43 -0.01 -23.56
C ARG A 270 13.48 -0.37 -24.60
N GLU A 271 13.05 -0.97 -25.72
CA GLU A 271 13.95 -1.34 -26.81
C GLU A 271 14.55 -0.10 -27.47
N PHE A 272 13.72 0.92 -27.71
CA PHE A 272 14.17 2.21 -28.23
C PHE A 272 15.12 2.95 -27.28
N ARG A 273 14.83 2.97 -25.96
CA ARG A 273 15.68 3.56 -24.92
C ARG A 273 17.05 2.88 -24.90
N LEU A 274 17.10 1.55 -24.98
CA LEU A 274 18.34 0.78 -25.04
C LEU A 274 19.17 1.16 -26.27
N ILE A 275 18.58 1.08 -27.48
CA ILE A 275 19.26 1.45 -28.74
C ILE A 275 19.75 2.91 -28.71
N ALA A 276 18.93 3.83 -28.17
CA ALA A 276 19.28 5.24 -28.05
C ALA A 276 20.46 5.49 -27.08
N GLU A 277 20.62 4.66 -26.05
CA GLU A 277 21.73 4.73 -25.09
C GLU A 277 23.01 4.02 -25.58
N THR A 278 22.89 2.93 -26.35
CA THR A 278 24.03 2.09 -26.75
C THR A 278 24.55 2.29 -28.18
N GLU A 279 23.72 2.75 -29.12
CA GLU A 279 24.07 2.79 -30.56
C GLU A 279 24.01 4.18 -31.16
N LYS A 280 23.10 5.04 -30.69
CA LYS A 280 22.93 6.39 -31.24
C LYS A 280 23.89 7.41 -30.64
N ASN A 281 24.24 8.42 -31.43
CA ASN A 281 24.94 9.61 -30.94
C ASN A 281 24.15 10.25 -29.80
N ARG A 282 24.84 11.01 -28.94
CA ARG A 282 24.21 11.71 -27.81
C ARG A 282 24.96 12.98 -27.47
N VAL A 283 24.25 14.01 -27.01
CA VAL A 283 24.88 15.19 -26.40
C VAL A 283 24.93 14.98 -24.91
N SER A 284 26.11 15.07 -24.32
CA SER A 284 26.34 14.81 -22.90
C SER A 284 26.78 16.09 -22.19
N TRP A 285 26.05 16.48 -21.14
CA TRP A 285 26.45 17.53 -20.21
C TRP A 285 27.04 16.89 -18.95
N THR A 286 26.26 16.01 -18.30
CA THR A 286 26.55 15.42 -16.97
C THR A 286 26.85 16.48 -15.91
N THR A 287 26.06 17.56 -15.93
CA THR A 287 26.33 18.80 -15.19
C THR A 287 25.26 19.02 -14.13
N GLU A 288 25.67 19.30 -12.89
CA GLU A 288 24.78 19.68 -11.78
C GLU A 288 24.77 21.20 -11.58
N ARG A 289 23.56 21.77 -11.50
CA ARG A 289 23.32 23.14 -11.06
C ARG A 289 22.55 23.10 -9.74
N ARG A 290 23.17 23.63 -8.68
CA ARG A 290 22.58 23.73 -7.34
C ARG A 290 22.05 25.15 -7.14
N CYS A 291 20.84 25.30 -6.63
CA CYS A 291 20.14 26.58 -6.50
C CYS A 291 19.55 26.69 -5.10
N PHE A 292 19.75 27.82 -4.44
CA PHE A 292 19.07 28.11 -3.19
C PHE A 292 17.72 28.76 -3.48
N LEU A 293 16.64 28.15 -2.97
CA LEU A 293 15.29 28.68 -3.02
C LEU A 293 14.98 29.28 -1.64
N ASP A 294 14.62 30.55 -1.58
CA ASP A 294 14.16 31.14 -0.32
C ASP A 294 12.71 30.69 0.01
N SER A 295 12.15 31.19 1.11
CA SER A 295 10.80 30.80 1.53
C SER A 295 9.71 31.25 0.54
N ALA A 296 9.93 32.33 -0.20
CA ALA A 296 8.97 32.86 -1.17
C ALA A 296 9.06 32.10 -2.50
N ALA A 297 10.27 31.87 -3.01
CA ALA A 297 10.53 31.08 -4.21
C ALA A 297 10.12 29.60 -4.04
N THR A 298 10.33 29.01 -2.86
CA THR A 298 9.87 27.64 -2.56
C THR A 298 8.35 27.54 -2.62
N LYS A 299 7.63 28.54 -2.06
CA LYS A 299 6.17 28.58 -2.14
C LYS A 299 5.67 28.87 -3.55
N HIS A 300 6.28 29.82 -4.27
CA HIS A 300 5.94 30.09 -5.67
C HIS A 300 6.14 28.85 -6.56
N LEU A 301 7.23 28.09 -6.34
CA LEU A 301 7.46 26.81 -7.02
C LEU A 301 6.32 25.81 -6.71
N GLN A 302 5.93 25.68 -5.44
CA GLN A 302 4.81 24.82 -5.05
C GLN A 302 3.48 25.25 -5.71
N ASP A 303 3.14 26.54 -5.64
CA ASP A 303 1.91 27.11 -6.19
C ASP A 303 1.87 27.01 -7.72
N GLU A 304 3.00 27.20 -8.42
CA GLU A 304 3.06 27.04 -9.88
C GLU A 304 3.03 25.58 -10.33
N ILE A 305 3.66 24.63 -9.62
CA ILE A 305 3.52 23.20 -9.95
C ILE A 305 2.06 22.75 -9.76
N ALA A 306 1.38 23.24 -8.72
CA ALA A 306 -0.02 22.92 -8.45
C ALA A 306 -0.98 23.43 -9.55
N LYS A 307 -0.71 24.62 -10.11
CA LYS A 307 -1.47 25.17 -11.26
C LYS A 307 -1.07 24.53 -12.59
N ASN A 308 0.24 24.36 -12.80
CA ASN A 308 0.90 24.07 -14.07
C ASN A 308 1.90 22.91 -13.87
N ARG A 309 1.38 21.68 -13.94
CA ARG A 309 2.17 20.45 -13.69
C ARG A 309 3.39 20.31 -14.62
N LEU A 310 3.33 20.86 -15.83
CA LEU A 310 4.36 20.76 -16.86
C LEU A 310 5.31 21.96 -16.84
N TRP A 311 6.60 21.68 -16.73
CA TRP A 311 7.67 22.67 -16.71
C TRP A 311 8.49 22.62 -18.00
N PRO A 312 8.77 23.76 -18.65
CA PRO A 312 9.48 23.78 -19.92
C PRO A 312 11.00 23.65 -19.73
N VAL A 313 11.62 22.79 -20.54
CA VAL A 313 13.07 22.70 -20.69
C VAL A 313 13.39 22.89 -22.17
N GLU A 314 13.98 24.03 -22.51
CA GLU A 314 14.36 24.36 -23.87
C GLU A 314 15.73 23.77 -24.22
N VAL A 315 15.84 23.18 -25.40
CA VAL A 315 17.08 22.61 -25.95
C VAL A 315 17.42 23.37 -27.23
N MET A 316 18.68 23.74 -27.43
CA MET A 316 19.09 24.61 -28.52
C MET A 316 20.52 24.34 -28.99
N ARG A 317 20.77 24.56 -30.29
CA ARG A 317 22.10 24.50 -30.92
C ARG A 317 22.57 25.91 -31.27
N LEU A 318 23.70 26.30 -30.69
CA LEU A 318 24.31 27.61 -30.82
C LEU A 318 25.51 27.55 -31.78
N ALA A 319 25.59 28.49 -32.71
CA ALA A 319 26.71 28.61 -33.64
C ALA A 319 27.96 29.23 -32.97
N GLN A 320 29.13 28.63 -33.17
CA GLN A 320 30.39 29.17 -32.66
C GLN A 320 30.82 30.39 -33.49
N ALA A 321 31.14 31.50 -32.83
CA ALA A 321 31.58 32.72 -33.49
C ALA A 321 32.96 32.53 -34.17
N SER A 322 33.02 32.73 -35.49
CA SER A 322 34.29 32.64 -36.22
C SER A 322 35.17 33.87 -35.95
N GLY A 323 36.45 33.66 -35.66
CA GLY A 323 37.42 34.71 -35.26
C GLY A 323 37.88 35.66 -36.37
N GLY A 324 37.02 35.99 -37.34
CA GLY A 324 37.34 36.85 -38.47
C GLY A 324 37.16 38.34 -38.15
N LYS A 325 38.20 39.15 -38.38
CA LYS A 325 38.08 40.63 -38.40
C LYS A 325 37.31 41.09 -39.66
N GLY A 326 35.98 40.99 -39.62
CA GLY A 326 35.08 41.48 -40.67
C GLY A 326 33.98 42.38 -40.09
N LYS A 327 33.68 43.50 -40.77
CA LYS A 327 32.52 44.34 -40.42
C LYS A 327 31.24 43.69 -40.91
N ASN A 328 30.65 42.86 -40.07
CA ASN A 328 29.21 42.63 -39.86
C ASN A 328 29.10 41.41 -38.93
N GLN A 329 28.88 41.64 -37.64
CA GLN A 329 28.44 40.57 -36.75
C GLN A 329 26.95 40.38 -36.98
N GLU A 330 26.57 39.34 -37.72
CA GLU A 330 25.23 38.79 -37.59
C GLU A 330 25.09 38.23 -36.16
N GLU A 331 24.00 38.58 -35.47
CA GLU A 331 23.73 38.06 -34.13
C GLU A 331 23.62 36.53 -34.18
N GLY A 332 24.23 35.85 -33.21
CA GLY A 332 24.33 34.39 -33.21
C GLY A 332 22.96 33.73 -33.12
N GLY A 333 22.44 33.28 -34.26
CA GLY A 333 21.13 32.64 -34.37
C GLY A 333 21.03 31.34 -33.57
N ILE A 334 19.84 31.11 -33.02
CA ILE A 334 19.44 29.86 -32.37
C ILE A 334 18.98 28.90 -33.46
N ASN A 335 19.67 27.78 -33.60
CA ASN A 335 19.31 26.72 -34.53
C ASN A 335 18.78 25.52 -33.73
N PHE A 336 17.93 24.68 -34.33
CA PHE A 336 17.34 23.48 -33.71
C PHE A 336 16.75 23.80 -32.33
N HIS A 337 15.76 24.70 -32.27
CA HIS A 337 15.08 25.04 -31.02
C HIS A 337 14.02 23.99 -30.69
N GLY A 338 14.23 23.22 -29.63
CA GLY A 338 13.33 22.21 -29.11
C GLY A 338 12.88 22.52 -27.68
N ILE A 339 11.83 21.83 -27.23
CA ILE A 339 11.27 21.95 -25.89
C ILE A 339 10.82 20.58 -25.36
N ALA A 340 11.26 20.23 -24.16
CA ALA A 340 10.72 19.12 -23.38
C ALA A 340 9.79 19.64 -22.28
N PHE A 341 8.75 18.87 -21.94
CA PHE A 341 7.79 19.21 -20.89
C PHE A 341 7.96 18.23 -19.72
N VAL A 342 8.53 18.71 -18.63
CA VAL A 342 8.84 17.91 -17.44
C VAL A 342 7.66 17.96 -16.48
N ASN A 343 7.07 16.82 -16.13
CA ASN A 343 6.04 16.78 -15.10
C ASN A 343 6.67 16.92 -13.71
N LEU A 344 6.44 18.04 -13.03
CA LEU A 344 6.93 18.30 -11.67
C LEU A 344 5.95 17.92 -10.56
N ALA A 345 4.72 17.51 -10.90
CA ALA A 345 3.70 17.12 -9.92
C ALA A 345 4.18 16.09 -8.87
N PRO A 346 5.04 15.10 -9.18
CA PRO A 346 5.54 14.16 -8.18
C PRO A 346 6.35 14.81 -7.04
N LEU A 347 6.95 16.00 -7.24
CA LEU A 347 7.63 16.74 -6.17
C LEU A 347 6.66 17.29 -5.10
N LEU A 348 5.35 17.32 -5.40
CA LEU A 348 4.29 17.64 -4.45
C LEU A 348 3.77 16.41 -3.69
N TYR A 349 4.23 15.19 -4.01
CA TYR A 349 3.82 14.00 -3.28
C TYR A 349 4.49 13.98 -1.88
N PRO A 350 3.75 13.67 -0.79
CA PRO A 350 4.27 13.78 0.57
C PRO A 350 5.56 12.99 0.81
N GLY A 351 6.65 13.70 1.06
CA GLY A 351 7.98 13.13 1.34
C GLY A 351 8.86 12.91 0.11
N VAL A 352 8.37 13.11 -1.11
CA VAL A 352 9.19 13.01 -2.33
C VAL A 352 10.18 14.18 -2.40
N LYS A 353 11.45 13.84 -2.62
CA LYS A 353 12.57 14.79 -2.72
C LYS A 353 13.19 14.85 -4.11
N LYS A 354 13.04 13.79 -4.90
CA LYS A 354 13.78 13.59 -6.15
C LYS A 354 12.79 13.17 -7.23
N ILE A 355 12.98 13.70 -8.43
CA ILE A 355 12.45 13.12 -9.66
C ILE A 355 13.59 12.90 -10.66
N ARG A 356 13.49 11.86 -11.48
CA ARG A 356 14.44 11.60 -12.58
C ARG A 356 13.75 10.93 -13.74
N GLY A 357 13.90 11.45 -14.95
CA GLY A 357 13.19 10.89 -16.11
C GLY A 357 13.74 11.24 -17.48
N ALA A 358 13.30 10.44 -18.46
CA ALA A 358 13.49 10.65 -19.89
C ALA A 358 12.29 11.40 -20.50
N TYR A 359 12.48 12.67 -20.88
CA TYR A 359 11.41 13.55 -21.39
C TYR A 359 11.56 13.81 -22.90
N LYS A 360 10.48 13.66 -23.66
CA LYS A 360 10.45 13.80 -25.14
C LYS A 360 10.65 15.26 -25.55
N VAL A 361 11.52 15.49 -26.55
CA VAL A 361 11.76 16.82 -27.12
C VAL A 361 10.84 17.05 -28.33
N TRP A 362 10.12 18.17 -28.29
CA TRP A 362 9.22 18.65 -29.34
C TRP A 362 9.81 19.88 -30.03
N PRO A 363 9.39 20.23 -31.27
CA PRO A 363 9.71 21.55 -31.84
C PRO A 363 9.24 22.68 -30.94
N TYR A 364 10.07 23.70 -30.73
CA TYR A 364 9.64 24.89 -30.00
C TYR A 364 8.51 25.63 -30.75
N SER A 365 7.49 26.06 -30.00
CA SER A 365 6.39 26.92 -30.45
C SER A 365 5.80 27.68 -29.26
N ASP A 366 5.71 29.01 -29.33
CA ASP A 366 5.12 29.84 -28.27
C ASP A 366 3.67 29.47 -27.95
N HIS A 367 2.90 29.02 -28.96
CA HIS A 367 1.53 28.55 -28.77
C HIS A 367 1.49 27.33 -27.84
N ILE A 368 2.29 26.30 -28.14
CA ILE A 368 2.32 25.04 -27.39
C ILE A 368 2.88 25.28 -25.98
N LEU A 369 3.90 26.15 -25.84
CA LEU A 369 4.44 26.58 -24.56
C LEU A 369 3.35 27.23 -23.69
N HIS A 370 2.63 28.23 -24.22
CA HIS A 370 1.58 28.93 -23.50
C HIS A 370 0.38 28.02 -23.20
N GLU A 371 0.00 27.14 -24.14
CA GLU A 371 -1.08 26.18 -23.96
C GLU A 371 -0.81 25.22 -22.79
N LYS A 372 0.38 24.61 -22.75
CA LYS A 372 0.74 23.58 -21.77
C LYS A 372 1.24 24.12 -20.42
N THR A 373 1.87 25.29 -20.39
CA THR A 373 2.54 25.83 -19.19
C THR A 373 2.02 27.18 -18.71
N LYS A 374 1.10 27.80 -19.46
CA LYS A 374 0.55 29.16 -19.23
C LYS A 374 1.58 30.30 -19.21
N ARG A 375 2.87 30.02 -19.46
CA ARG A 375 3.93 31.02 -19.60
C ARG A 375 3.82 31.82 -20.90
N LYS A 376 4.29 33.07 -20.88
CA LYS A 376 4.25 34.00 -22.02
C LYS A 376 5.64 34.18 -22.62
N GLY A 377 5.91 33.49 -23.72
CA GLY A 377 7.20 33.51 -24.41
C GLY A 377 8.25 32.61 -23.75
N GLY A 378 9.24 32.19 -24.54
CA GLY A 378 10.35 31.35 -24.11
C GLY A 378 11.50 32.15 -23.47
N ILE A 379 12.45 31.41 -22.91
CA ILE A 379 13.67 31.96 -22.27
C ILE A 379 14.89 31.98 -23.21
N SER A 380 14.71 31.55 -24.46
CA SER A 380 15.77 31.29 -25.44
C SER A 380 16.75 32.46 -25.65
N ASP A 381 16.28 33.69 -25.75
CA ASP A 381 17.10 34.90 -25.96
C ASP A 381 18.03 35.20 -24.78
N GLU A 382 17.54 35.03 -23.55
CA GLU A 382 18.33 35.26 -22.33
C GLU A 382 19.26 34.07 -22.08
N ALA A 383 18.75 32.85 -22.26
CA ALA A 383 19.51 31.61 -22.16
C ALA A 383 20.70 31.59 -23.15
N SER A 384 20.51 32.04 -24.39
CA SER A 384 21.57 32.10 -25.40
C SER A 384 22.67 33.10 -25.05
N LYS A 385 22.31 34.27 -24.50
CA LYS A 385 23.29 35.26 -24.02
C LYS A 385 24.09 34.71 -22.84
N ILE A 386 23.43 34.05 -21.89
CA ILE A 386 24.10 33.40 -20.76
C ILE A 386 25.01 32.24 -21.23
N ALA A 387 24.55 31.41 -22.17
CA ALA A 387 25.34 30.33 -22.74
C ALA A 387 26.60 30.85 -23.44
N MET A 388 26.46 31.86 -24.31
CA MET A 388 27.58 32.47 -25.03
C MET A 388 28.62 33.06 -24.07
N ASN A 389 28.19 33.71 -22.99
CA ASN A 389 29.10 34.19 -21.95
C ASN A 389 29.88 33.00 -21.34
N ILE A 390 29.19 31.98 -20.80
CA ILE A 390 29.81 30.79 -20.19
C ILE A 390 30.85 30.14 -21.14
N LEU A 391 30.53 30.06 -22.43
CA LEU A 391 31.39 29.46 -23.46
C LEU A 391 32.63 30.32 -23.78
N GLN A 392 32.49 31.65 -23.82
CA GLN A 392 33.62 32.55 -24.09
C GLN A 392 34.68 32.50 -22.98
N HIS A 393 34.26 32.47 -21.70
CA HIS A 393 35.20 32.43 -20.57
C HIS A 393 36.08 31.17 -20.57
N ASN A 394 35.53 30.01 -20.95
CA ASN A 394 36.27 28.74 -21.04
C ASN A 394 37.36 28.70 -22.15
N SER A 395 37.48 29.74 -23.00
CA SER A 395 38.31 29.72 -24.21
C SER A 395 39.58 30.58 -24.15
N THR A 396 39.86 31.27 -23.03
CA THR A 396 40.97 32.24 -22.96
C THR A 396 42.27 31.68 -22.38
N SER A 397 43.27 31.51 -23.23
CA SER A 397 44.67 31.38 -22.80
C SER A 397 45.26 32.75 -22.43
N PRO A 398 46.13 32.84 -21.40
CA PRO A 398 46.55 34.14 -20.87
C PRO A 398 47.56 34.83 -21.79
N SER A 399 47.19 36.01 -22.28
CA SER A 399 48.13 36.97 -22.88
C SER A 399 47.95 38.35 -22.23
N PRO A 400 49.03 39.08 -21.90
CA PRO A 400 48.97 40.21 -20.97
C PRO A 400 48.42 41.48 -21.62
N LYS A 401 47.30 42.00 -21.10
CA LYS A 401 46.75 43.32 -21.49
C LYS A 401 47.49 44.45 -20.77
N LYS A 402 48.11 45.36 -21.53
CA LYS A 402 48.37 46.73 -21.04
C LYS A 402 47.07 47.53 -21.10
N GLY A 403 46.78 48.27 -20.03
CA GLY A 403 45.45 48.86 -19.81
C GLY A 403 45.17 50.17 -20.55
N ALA A 404 43.90 50.55 -20.55
CA ALA A 404 43.43 51.89 -20.86
C ALA A 404 42.09 52.19 -20.13
N LYS A 405 42.10 53.32 -19.41
CA LYS A 405 41.02 54.19 -18.90
C LYS A 405 39.53 53.81 -19.07
N GLU A 406 38.78 54.11 -18.01
CA GLU A 406 37.34 54.36 -18.00
C GLU A 406 36.91 55.44 -19.02
N PRO A 407 35.65 55.39 -19.48
CA PRO A 407 34.85 56.60 -19.57
C PRO A 407 33.45 56.47 -18.92
N GLU A 408 32.88 57.63 -18.61
CA GLU A 408 31.67 57.81 -17.80
C GLU A 408 30.34 57.44 -18.49
N LYS A 409 29.28 57.39 -17.65
CA LYS A 409 27.87 57.20 -18.00
C LYS A 409 27.36 58.10 -19.14
N LYS A 410 26.56 57.53 -20.04
CA LYS A 410 25.53 58.26 -20.81
C LYS A 410 24.28 57.41 -20.99
N ASP A 411 23.12 57.99 -20.67
CA ASP A 411 21.80 57.41 -20.90
C ASP A 411 21.50 57.23 -22.40
N VAL A 412 20.96 56.07 -22.77
CA VAL A 412 20.35 55.84 -24.09
C VAL A 412 19.02 55.09 -23.92
N LYS A 413 18.00 55.55 -24.65
CA LYS A 413 16.62 55.06 -24.60
C LYS A 413 16.47 53.62 -25.09
N LYS A 414 15.48 52.91 -24.53
CA LYS A 414 14.94 51.66 -25.09
C LYS A 414 14.61 51.84 -26.58
N GLY A 415 15.20 51.01 -27.43
CA GLY A 415 14.75 50.75 -28.80
C GLY A 415 14.36 49.28 -28.93
N THR A 416 13.17 49.01 -29.45
CA THR A 416 12.71 47.67 -29.80
C THR A 416 13.44 47.19 -31.06
N SER A 417 14.25 46.14 -30.95
CA SER A 417 14.81 45.46 -32.12
C SER A 417 13.71 44.70 -32.86
N GLN A 418 13.63 44.92 -34.18
CA GLN A 418 12.79 44.15 -35.08
C GLN A 418 13.52 42.87 -35.48
N THR A 419 12.82 41.73 -35.44
CA THR A 419 13.28 40.49 -36.05
C THR A 419 13.32 40.63 -37.57
N VAL A 420 14.40 40.16 -38.20
CA VAL A 420 14.61 40.27 -39.64
C VAL A 420 13.69 39.30 -40.38
N LYS A 421 12.83 39.83 -41.26
CA LYS A 421 12.08 39.04 -42.23
C LYS A 421 12.99 38.68 -43.41
N SER A 422 13.03 37.40 -43.78
CA SER A 422 13.50 36.95 -45.09
C SER A 422 12.35 37.03 -46.10
N ASP A 423 12.44 37.94 -47.07
CA ASP A 423 11.44 38.09 -48.13
C ASP A 423 11.55 37.00 -49.20
N THR A 424 10.60 36.06 -49.21
CA THR A 424 10.17 35.31 -50.40
C THR A 424 8.65 35.07 -50.36
N GLY A 425 7.89 36.18 -50.38
CA GLY A 425 6.43 36.14 -50.38
C GLY A 425 5.83 35.78 -51.75
N SER A 426 5.34 34.53 -51.88
CA SER A 426 4.11 34.27 -52.61
C SER A 426 3.00 34.15 -51.57
N GLU A 427 2.03 35.07 -51.59
CA GLU A 427 0.91 35.05 -50.63
C GLU A 427 0.03 33.81 -50.83
N LEU A 428 -0.28 33.09 -49.76
CA LEU A 428 -1.55 32.38 -49.49
C LEU A 428 -1.52 31.68 -48.10
N ASP A 429 -2.60 31.84 -47.34
CA ASP A 429 -3.03 31.16 -46.11
C ASP A 429 -2.03 30.86 -44.95
N GLY A 430 -2.17 31.66 -43.89
CA GLY A 430 -2.87 31.17 -42.69
C GLY A 430 -2.20 30.18 -41.72
N GLN A 431 -0.99 29.68 -41.99
CA GLN A 431 -0.28 28.80 -41.06
C GLN A 431 0.73 29.54 -40.16
N PRO A 432 0.88 29.15 -38.87
CA PRO A 432 1.94 29.67 -38.02
C PRO A 432 3.32 29.25 -38.55
N PRO A 433 4.39 30.02 -38.29
CA PRO A 433 5.73 29.69 -38.79
C PRO A 433 6.20 28.33 -38.24
N VAL A 434 6.40 27.37 -39.14
CA VAL A 434 6.81 26.02 -38.79
C VAL A 434 8.31 25.99 -38.52
N ASN A 435 8.69 25.65 -37.29
CA ASN A 435 10.07 25.40 -36.88
C ASN A 435 10.58 24.07 -37.48
N ALA A 436 10.97 24.12 -38.76
CA ALA A 436 11.38 22.95 -39.54
C ALA A 436 12.62 22.23 -38.96
N GLU A 437 13.59 22.96 -38.41
CA GLU A 437 14.74 22.34 -37.74
C GLU A 437 14.32 21.62 -36.43
N GLY A 438 13.41 22.22 -35.66
CA GLY A 438 12.87 21.61 -34.44
C GLY A 438 12.04 20.35 -34.70
N GLN A 439 11.41 20.23 -35.87
CA GLN A 439 10.64 19.04 -36.26
C GLN A 439 11.52 17.77 -36.30
N MET A 440 12.82 17.93 -36.59
CA MET A 440 13.78 16.82 -36.64
C MET A 440 13.97 16.12 -35.29
N TYR A 441 13.65 16.77 -34.15
CA TYR A 441 13.63 16.12 -32.83
C TYR A 441 12.55 15.03 -32.74
N VAL A 442 11.39 15.25 -33.36
CA VAL A 442 10.28 14.28 -33.36
C VAL A 442 10.59 13.12 -34.29
N GLU A 443 11.16 13.39 -35.46
CA GLU A 443 11.62 12.37 -36.41
C GLU A 443 12.71 11.47 -35.80
N ALA A 444 13.69 12.06 -35.12
CA ALA A 444 14.73 11.32 -34.40
C ALA A 444 14.25 10.70 -33.08
N LYS A 445 13.01 10.96 -32.64
CA LYS A 445 12.47 10.59 -31.31
C LYS A 445 13.38 11.03 -30.14
N SER A 446 13.95 12.23 -30.22
CA SER A 446 14.91 12.74 -29.24
C SER A 446 14.29 12.92 -27.85
N PHE A 447 15.08 12.64 -26.81
CA PHE A 447 14.66 12.83 -25.42
C PHE A 447 15.82 13.25 -24.52
N VAL A 448 15.51 13.97 -23.44
CA VAL A 448 16.47 14.46 -22.45
C VAL A 448 16.34 13.67 -21.15
N LEU A 449 17.47 13.26 -20.58
CA LEU A 449 17.58 12.76 -19.22
C LEU A 449 17.84 13.93 -18.26
N LEU A 450 16.88 14.15 -17.36
CA LEU A 450 16.91 15.20 -16.34
C LEU A 450 16.63 14.61 -14.96
N GLU A 451 17.40 15.04 -13.97
CA GLU A 451 17.18 14.76 -12.55
C GLU A 451 17.01 16.09 -11.80
N ILE A 452 16.02 16.16 -10.91
CA ILE A 452 15.79 17.28 -9.99
C ILE A 452 15.73 16.70 -8.58
N GLU A 453 16.57 17.20 -7.68
CA GLU A 453 16.69 16.78 -6.28
C GLU A 453 16.50 17.99 -5.35
N LEU A 454 15.73 17.80 -4.28
CA LEU A 454 15.50 18.78 -3.22
C LEU A 454 16.05 18.25 -1.90
N ASP A 455 16.75 19.08 -1.14
CA ASP A 455 17.30 18.71 0.17
C ASP A 455 16.19 18.38 1.18
N ARG A 456 15.05 19.08 1.09
CA ARG A 456 13.81 18.82 1.82
C ARG A 456 12.61 18.70 0.86
N PRO A 457 11.61 17.84 1.13
CA PRO A 457 10.46 17.67 0.23
C PRO A 457 9.59 18.94 0.24
N LEU A 458 8.91 19.28 -0.86
CA LEU A 458 8.01 20.44 -0.89
C LEU A 458 6.80 20.22 0.04
N ILE A 459 6.29 19.00 0.08
CA ILE A 459 5.27 18.58 1.05
C ILE A 459 5.89 17.57 2.03
N PRO A 460 6.09 17.92 3.31
CA PRO A 460 6.56 16.98 4.31
C PRO A 460 5.59 15.82 4.51
N LYS A 461 6.11 14.58 4.51
CA LYS A 461 5.31 13.40 4.91
C LYS A 461 5.04 13.44 6.41
N ARG A 462 3.75 13.39 6.80
CA ARG A 462 3.34 13.23 8.19
C ARG A 462 3.91 11.94 8.75
N GLN A 463 4.52 12.01 9.93
CA GLN A 463 5.15 10.83 10.54
C GLN A 463 4.09 9.90 11.15
N PRO A 464 4.30 8.57 11.15
CA PRO A 464 3.35 7.62 11.73
C PRO A 464 3.00 7.92 13.20
N GLU A 465 3.94 8.44 13.98
CA GLU A 465 3.75 8.83 15.38
C GLU A 465 2.85 10.05 15.52
N GLU A 466 2.93 11.02 14.60
CA GLU A 466 2.05 12.20 14.59
C GLU A 466 0.62 11.81 14.22
N LEU A 467 0.46 10.94 13.21
CA LEU A 467 -0.84 10.41 12.81
C LEU A 467 -1.46 9.54 13.90
N ALA A 468 -0.68 8.66 14.54
CA ALA A 468 -1.15 7.88 15.69
C ALA A 468 -1.57 8.78 16.85
N ARG A 469 -0.85 9.89 17.09
CA ARG A 469 -1.23 10.88 18.12
C ARG A 469 -2.54 11.59 17.75
N LYS A 470 -2.73 12.01 16.50
CA LYS A 470 -3.99 12.62 16.01
C LYS A 470 -5.17 11.65 16.07
N VAL A 471 -4.97 10.39 15.67
CA VAL A 471 -5.98 9.33 15.83
C VAL A 471 -6.33 9.12 17.31
N ALA A 472 -5.35 9.21 18.23
CA ALA A 472 -5.59 9.15 19.66
C ALA A 472 -6.20 10.43 20.27
N GLU A 473 -5.98 11.60 19.67
CA GLU A 473 -6.64 12.87 20.02
C GLU A 473 -8.14 12.83 19.65
N TYR A 474 -8.49 12.26 18.48
CA TYR A 474 -9.87 12.03 18.06
C TYR A 474 -10.55 10.86 18.79
N ILE A 475 -9.85 9.74 18.95
CA ILE A 475 -10.37 8.48 19.53
C ILE A 475 -9.32 7.92 20.51
N PRO A 476 -9.40 8.30 21.80
CA PRO A 476 -8.51 7.77 22.83
C PRO A 476 -8.60 6.24 22.95
N GLN A 477 -7.46 5.58 23.18
CA GLN A 477 -7.46 4.15 23.48
C GLN A 477 -8.24 3.90 24.77
N ARG A 478 -9.14 2.90 24.76
CA ARG A 478 -9.83 2.46 25.97
C ARG A 478 -8.79 1.93 26.96
N PRO A 479 -8.71 2.46 28.19
CA PRO A 479 -7.87 1.87 29.21
C PRO A 479 -8.30 0.42 29.43
N GLN A 480 -7.39 -0.54 29.25
CA GLN A 480 -7.67 -1.92 29.58
C GLN A 480 -7.86 -2.01 31.10
N PHE A 481 -9.12 -2.08 31.53
CA PHE A 481 -9.43 -2.41 32.92
C PHE A 481 -8.71 -3.72 33.25
N PRO A 482 -7.90 -3.77 34.32
CA PRO A 482 -7.31 -5.03 34.76
C PRO A 482 -8.41 -6.07 34.89
N LYS A 483 -8.25 -7.23 34.23
CA LYS A 483 -9.15 -8.36 34.43
C LYS A 483 -9.28 -8.55 35.94
N ARG A 484 -10.51 -8.54 36.47
CA ARG A 484 -10.75 -8.85 37.89
C ARG A 484 -9.98 -10.13 38.20
N THR A 485 -9.05 -10.05 39.13
CA THR A 485 -8.26 -11.21 39.52
C THR A 485 -9.19 -12.27 40.07
N ASP A 486 -8.97 -13.54 39.68
CA ASP A 486 -9.68 -14.69 40.25
C ASP A 486 -9.62 -14.73 41.78
N GLY A 487 -8.70 -13.97 42.42
CA GLY A 487 -8.61 -13.79 43.86
C GLY A 487 -9.96 -13.48 44.53
N ALA A 488 -10.85 -12.71 43.91
CA ALA A 488 -12.17 -12.46 44.46
C ALA A 488 -13.05 -13.73 44.50
N GLN A 489 -13.05 -14.51 43.42
CA GLN A 489 -13.81 -15.75 43.32
C GLN A 489 -13.19 -16.86 44.18
N ARG A 490 -11.87 -17.07 44.11
CA ARG A 490 -11.13 -18.00 44.96
C ARG A 490 -11.25 -17.69 46.45
N SER A 491 -11.40 -16.42 46.84
CA SER A 491 -11.67 -16.04 48.24
C SER A 491 -13.07 -16.44 48.71
N VAL A 492 -14.04 -16.51 47.80
CA VAL A 492 -15.40 -16.98 48.07
C VAL A 492 -15.43 -18.52 48.11
N GLU A 493 -14.75 -19.19 47.18
CA GLU A 493 -14.55 -20.65 47.20
C GLU A 493 -13.80 -21.10 48.48
N ASP A 494 -12.74 -20.40 48.87
CA ASP A 494 -12.05 -20.60 50.15
C ASP A 494 -13.01 -20.44 51.35
N TYR A 495 -13.91 -19.46 51.32
CA TYR A 495 -14.89 -19.23 52.39
C TYR A 495 -15.94 -20.35 52.42
N HIS A 496 -16.48 -20.78 51.27
CA HIS A 496 -17.38 -21.93 51.17
C HIS A 496 -16.72 -23.18 51.74
N GLY A 497 -15.46 -23.45 51.40
CA GLY A 497 -14.68 -24.57 51.95
C GLY A 497 -14.46 -24.50 53.46
N GLN A 498 -14.21 -23.32 54.04
CA GLN A 498 -14.14 -23.16 55.49
C GLN A 498 -15.51 -23.34 56.17
N VAL A 499 -16.59 -22.81 55.59
CA VAL A 499 -17.96 -23.00 56.11
C VAL A 499 -18.33 -24.50 56.11
N ALA A 500 -18.03 -25.22 55.02
CA ALA A 500 -18.22 -26.66 54.90
C ALA A 500 -17.43 -27.44 55.96
N SER A 501 -16.16 -27.08 56.19
CA SER A 501 -15.31 -27.68 57.22
C SER A 501 -15.87 -27.46 58.62
N VAL A 502 -16.27 -26.24 58.95
CA VAL A 502 -16.86 -25.90 60.26
C VAL A 502 -18.20 -26.60 60.46
N ALA A 503 -19.05 -26.68 59.43
CA ALA A 503 -20.33 -27.39 59.49
C ALA A 503 -20.14 -28.89 59.79
N ASN A 504 -19.22 -29.55 59.09
CA ASN A 504 -18.90 -30.96 59.33
C ASN A 504 -18.31 -31.18 60.75
N LEU A 505 -17.43 -30.30 61.22
CA LEU A 505 -16.89 -30.39 62.59
C LEU A 505 -18.00 -30.20 63.65
N ILE A 506 -18.95 -29.30 63.43
CA ILE A 506 -20.11 -29.14 64.33
C ILE A 506 -21.02 -30.38 64.30
N LEU A 507 -21.22 -31.00 63.13
CA LEU A 507 -21.97 -32.25 63.00
C LEU A 507 -21.28 -33.43 63.70
N ASP A 508 -19.95 -33.53 63.63
CA ASP A 508 -19.19 -34.57 64.33
C ASP A 508 -19.20 -34.36 65.85
N GLU A 509 -19.12 -33.12 66.33
CA GLU A 509 -19.32 -32.81 67.76
C GLU A 509 -20.74 -33.14 68.20
N PHE A 510 -21.76 -32.82 67.40
CA PHE A 510 -23.15 -33.17 67.68
C PHE A 510 -23.35 -34.70 67.76
N ARG A 511 -22.75 -35.45 66.82
CA ARG A 511 -22.74 -36.92 66.86
C ARG A 511 -22.00 -37.48 68.08
N GLY A 512 -20.87 -36.88 68.46
CA GLY A 512 -20.10 -37.29 69.64
C GLY A 512 -20.81 -37.01 70.97
N THR A 513 -21.65 -35.99 71.02
CA THR A 513 -22.33 -35.51 72.24
C THR A 513 -23.75 -36.07 72.43
N PHE A 514 -24.46 -36.39 71.33
CA PHE A 514 -25.83 -36.91 71.36
C PHE A 514 -26.02 -38.27 70.68
N GLY A 515 -25.07 -38.76 69.87
CA GLY A 515 -25.24 -40.00 69.09
C GLY A 515 -25.37 -41.29 69.92
N ASN A 516 -25.01 -41.26 71.21
CA ASN A 516 -25.26 -42.38 72.13
C ASN A 516 -26.67 -42.36 72.76
N GLU A 517 -27.42 -41.26 72.64
CA GLU A 517 -28.81 -41.15 73.15
C GLU A 517 -29.84 -41.61 72.10
N GLU A 518 -29.47 -41.69 70.81
CA GLU A 518 -30.38 -42.06 69.72
C GLU A 518 -30.71 -43.56 69.64
N THR A 519 -30.18 -44.40 70.53
CA THR A 519 -30.54 -45.85 70.58
C THR A 519 -31.83 -46.14 71.36
N SER A 520 -32.38 -45.17 72.09
CA SER A 520 -33.70 -45.23 72.71
C SER A 520 -34.70 -44.39 71.91
N GLY A 521 -35.47 -45.04 71.04
CA GLY A 521 -36.38 -44.38 70.10
C GLY A 521 -37.65 -43.82 70.75
N GLU A 522 -37.55 -42.66 71.38
CA GLU A 522 -38.69 -41.79 71.68
C GLU A 522 -38.60 -40.49 70.86
N LEU A 523 -39.76 -39.93 70.51
CA LEU A 523 -39.90 -38.90 69.48
C LEU A 523 -39.37 -37.54 69.94
N ASN A 524 -38.38 -36.98 69.23
CA ASN A 524 -37.83 -35.64 69.51
C ASN A 524 -38.94 -34.57 69.49
N SER A 525 -39.16 -33.90 70.63
CA SER A 525 -39.97 -32.69 70.67
C SER A 525 -39.20 -31.46 70.16
N SER A 526 -39.89 -30.37 69.81
CA SER A 526 -39.22 -29.12 69.45
C SER A 526 -38.46 -28.50 70.64
N GLU A 527 -38.83 -28.84 71.87
CA GLU A 527 -38.15 -28.39 73.09
C GLU A 527 -36.88 -29.22 73.36
N ASP A 528 -36.87 -30.52 73.02
CA ASP A 528 -35.66 -31.36 73.05
C ASP A 528 -34.60 -30.85 72.07
N MET A 529 -34.99 -30.43 70.87
CA MET A 529 -34.03 -29.90 69.90
C MET A 529 -33.40 -28.58 70.34
N GLU A 530 -34.17 -27.67 70.96
CA GLU A 530 -33.63 -26.40 71.46
C GLU A 530 -32.79 -26.60 72.74
N THR A 531 -33.13 -27.55 73.61
CA THR A 531 -32.29 -27.91 74.77
C THR A 531 -30.99 -28.62 74.36
N LYS A 532 -31.04 -29.58 73.40
CA LYS A 532 -29.86 -30.18 72.78
C LYS A 532 -28.97 -29.11 72.13
N ARG A 533 -29.56 -28.15 71.40
CA ARG A 533 -28.85 -27.00 70.83
C ARG A 533 -28.18 -26.13 71.89
N GLN A 534 -28.87 -25.79 72.98
CA GLN A 534 -28.30 -24.99 74.07
C GLN A 534 -27.13 -25.71 74.76
N LYS A 535 -27.25 -27.03 74.98
CA LYS A 535 -26.16 -27.87 75.52
C LYS A 535 -24.96 -27.92 74.55
N LEU A 536 -25.19 -28.12 73.25
CA LEU A 536 -24.13 -28.06 72.23
C LEU A 536 -23.43 -26.69 72.22
N ILE A 537 -24.18 -25.60 72.24
CA ILE A 537 -23.63 -24.23 72.27
C ILE A 537 -22.81 -24.02 73.55
N TYR A 538 -23.26 -24.51 74.71
CA TYR A 538 -22.51 -24.46 75.95
C TYR A 538 -21.18 -25.22 75.85
N GLU A 539 -21.21 -26.46 75.35
CA GLU A 539 -20.02 -27.31 75.20
C GLU A 539 -19.02 -26.74 74.16
N LEU A 540 -19.49 -26.21 73.03
CA LEU A 540 -18.66 -25.55 72.03
C LEU A 540 -17.99 -24.27 72.56
N ASN A 541 -18.66 -23.52 73.45
CA ASN A 541 -18.09 -22.34 74.11
C ASN A 541 -17.11 -22.73 75.22
N SER A 542 -17.44 -23.70 76.09
CA SER A 542 -16.56 -24.11 77.20
C SER A 542 -15.32 -24.88 76.75
N SER A 543 -15.38 -25.59 75.63
CA SER A 543 -14.25 -26.29 75.02
C SER A 543 -13.31 -25.39 74.20
N GLY A 544 -13.70 -24.13 73.96
CA GLY A 544 -12.97 -23.21 73.08
C GLY A 544 -13.11 -23.49 71.58
N LYS A 545 -13.81 -24.56 71.16
CA LYS A 545 -14.00 -24.93 69.74
C LYS A 545 -14.74 -23.84 68.97
N TYR A 546 -15.73 -23.19 69.59
CA TYR A 546 -16.43 -22.03 69.02
C TYR A 546 -15.47 -20.88 68.63
N PHE A 547 -14.45 -20.62 69.46
CA PHE A 547 -13.45 -19.59 69.17
C PHE A 547 -12.53 -20.01 67.99
N ALA A 548 -12.17 -21.29 67.90
CA ALA A 548 -11.38 -21.81 66.79
C ALA A 548 -12.12 -21.67 65.44
N PHE A 549 -13.40 -22.05 65.38
CA PHE A 549 -14.24 -21.89 64.17
C PHE A 549 -14.36 -20.41 63.76
N LYS A 550 -14.50 -19.50 64.73
CA LYS A 550 -14.58 -18.06 64.49
C LYS A 550 -13.29 -17.50 63.87
N GLU A 551 -12.12 -17.91 64.37
CA GLU A 551 -10.83 -17.45 63.83
C GLU A 551 -10.53 -18.07 62.45
N GLN A 552 -10.95 -19.32 62.21
CA GLN A 552 -10.89 -19.98 60.89
C GLN A 552 -11.66 -19.20 59.82
N LEU A 553 -12.93 -18.87 60.07
CA LEU A 553 -13.76 -18.10 59.14
C LEU A 553 -13.26 -16.67 58.92
N LYS A 554 -12.75 -16.01 59.97
CA LYS A 554 -12.19 -14.65 59.92
C LYS A 554 -11.11 -14.49 58.85
N HIS A 555 -10.23 -15.48 58.66
CA HIS A 555 -9.19 -15.40 57.63
C HIS A 555 -9.77 -15.36 56.20
N SER A 556 -10.78 -16.18 55.90
CA SER A 556 -11.46 -16.15 54.60
C SER A 556 -12.31 -14.88 54.41
N VAL A 557 -12.96 -14.38 55.47
CA VAL A 557 -13.68 -13.09 55.42
C VAL A 557 -12.73 -11.94 55.12
N VAL A 558 -11.54 -11.91 55.73
CA VAL A 558 -10.52 -10.86 55.44
C VAL A 558 -10.02 -10.94 54.00
N LYS A 559 -9.87 -12.15 53.43
CA LYS A 559 -9.59 -12.32 51.99
C LYS A 559 -10.70 -11.72 51.13
N ILE A 560 -11.97 -12.04 51.41
CA ILE A 560 -13.14 -11.47 50.68
C ILE A 560 -13.15 -9.94 50.76
N VAL A 561 -12.93 -9.34 51.93
CA VAL A 561 -12.92 -7.87 52.08
C VAL A 561 -11.80 -7.21 51.25
N ARG A 562 -10.64 -7.87 51.14
CA ARG A 562 -9.51 -7.37 50.34
C ARG A 562 -9.69 -7.58 48.85
N GLU A 563 -10.11 -8.78 48.41
CA GLU A 563 -10.14 -9.15 46.99
C GLU A 563 -11.46 -8.76 46.31
N LYS A 564 -12.61 -8.91 46.97
CA LYS A 564 -13.94 -8.56 46.40
C LYS A 564 -14.26 -7.08 46.57
N TYR A 565 -14.06 -6.55 47.79
CA TYR A 565 -14.44 -5.17 48.12
C TYR A 565 -13.30 -4.15 47.95
N LEU A 566 -12.06 -4.62 47.70
CA LEU A 566 -10.87 -3.78 47.53
C LEU A 566 -10.61 -2.82 48.71
N LYS A 567 -11.13 -3.13 49.90
CA LYS A 567 -10.98 -2.32 51.13
C LYS A 567 -9.74 -2.76 51.89
N THR A 568 -8.65 -2.03 51.69
CA THR A 568 -7.36 -2.23 52.37
C THR A 568 -7.03 -1.13 53.38
N THR A 569 -7.79 -0.04 53.39
CA THR A 569 -7.66 1.11 54.31
C THR A 569 -8.75 1.13 55.38
N ASN A 570 -8.52 1.90 56.44
CA ASN A 570 -9.54 2.16 57.45
C ASN A 570 -10.68 3.04 56.90
N PHE A 571 -11.84 3.01 57.55
CA PHE A 571 -12.96 3.92 57.29
C PHE A 571 -12.83 5.16 58.19
N ASP A 572 -12.96 6.35 57.62
CA ASP A 572 -12.89 7.61 58.36
C ASP A 572 -14.27 8.01 58.95
N ASP A 573 -15.37 7.62 58.30
CA ASP A 573 -16.73 7.79 58.82
C ASP A 573 -17.31 6.50 59.43
N ARG A 574 -18.02 6.69 60.54
CA ARG A 574 -18.68 5.63 61.30
C ARG A 574 -19.99 5.17 60.64
N GLN A 575 -20.68 6.03 59.88
CA GLN A 575 -21.89 5.61 59.16
C GLN A 575 -21.54 4.76 57.92
N GLU A 576 -20.50 5.14 57.18
CA GLU A 576 -19.95 4.30 56.10
C GLU A 576 -19.52 2.92 56.60
N LEU A 577 -18.75 2.86 57.71
CA LEU A 577 -18.36 1.59 58.33
C LEU A 577 -19.57 0.72 58.70
N GLN A 578 -20.60 1.31 59.32
CA GLN A 578 -21.79 0.56 59.74
C GLN A 578 -22.61 0.07 58.53
N THR A 579 -22.67 0.86 57.46
CA THR A 579 -23.32 0.48 56.20
C THR A 579 -22.57 -0.68 55.54
N PHE A 580 -21.24 -0.56 55.41
CA PHE A 580 -20.38 -1.62 54.88
C PHE A 580 -20.46 -2.92 55.69
N LEU A 581 -20.48 -2.84 57.03
CA LEU A 581 -20.65 -4.02 57.89
C LEU A 581 -22.01 -4.70 57.69
N SER A 582 -23.08 -3.94 57.43
CA SER A 582 -24.39 -4.51 57.14
C SER A 582 -24.44 -5.19 55.76
N GLU A 583 -23.84 -4.58 54.73
CA GLU A 583 -23.73 -5.17 53.39
C GLU A 583 -22.87 -6.44 53.40
N LEU A 584 -21.72 -6.40 54.09
CA LEU A 584 -20.84 -7.55 54.26
C LEU A 584 -21.52 -8.67 55.05
N TYR A 585 -22.31 -8.34 56.08
CA TYR A 585 -23.06 -9.34 56.85
C TYR A 585 -24.09 -10.06 55.97
N VAL A 586 -24.93 -9.32 55.23
CA VAL A 586 -25.91 -9.90 54.29
C VAL A 586 -25.20 -10.81 53.29
N TYR A 587 -24.14 -10.30 52.64
CA TYR A 587 -23.38 -11.08 51.67
C TYR A 587 -22.75 -12.35 52.25
N LEU A 588 -22.14 -12.29 53.44
CA LEU A 588 -21.52 -13.46 54.07
C LEU A 588 -22.53 -14.50 54.54
N VAL A 589 -23.74 -14.08 54.90
CA VAL A 589 -24.87 -14.96 55.25
C VAL A 589 -25.41 -15.64 53.99
N ASP A 590 -25.63 -14.90 52.89
CA ASP A 590 -26.04 -15.49 51.61
C ASP A 590 -25.03 -16.52 51.10
N GLN A 591 -23.73 -16.18 51.12
CA GLN A 591 -22.66 -17.12 50.73
C GLN A 591 -22.53 -18.31 51.69
N MET A 592 -22.83 -18.13 52.98
CA MET A 592 -22.89 -19.24 53.94
C MET A 592 -24.07 -20.16 53.64
N HIS A 593 -25.24 -19.63 53.29
CA HIS A 593 -26.40 -20.44 52.89
C HIS A 593 -26.14 -21.22 51.60
N LEU A 594 -25.50 -20.61 50.60
CA LEU A 594 -25.07 -21.31 49.38
C LEU A 594 -24.06 -22.42 49.69
N ALA A 595 -23.04 -22.15 50.53
CA ALA A 595 -22.07 -23.16 50.95
C ALA A 595 -22.74 -24.31 51.72
N LEU A 596 -23.62 -24.00 52.67
CA LEU A 596 -24.34 -25.00 53.45
C LEU A 596 -25.29 -25.84 52.59
N GLY A 597 -26.01 -25.21 51.64
CA GLY A 597 -26.81 -25.90 50.64
C GLY A 597 -25.98 -26.90 49.86
N ASN A 598 -24.86 -26.46 49.27
CA ASN A 598 -23.95 -27.32 48.52
C ASN A 598 -23.33 -28.47 49.36
N THR A 599 -23.27 -28.36 50.69
CA THR A 599 -22.79 -29.44 51.58
C THR A 599 -23.87 -30.38 52.09
N LEU A 600 -25.13 -29.95 52.10
CA LEU A 600 -26.25 -30.70 52.68
C LEU A 600 -27.18 -31.30 51.63
N ASP A 601 -27.08 -30.84 50.38
CA ASP A 601 -27.99 -31.24 49.31
C ASP A 601 -27.42 -32.37 48.43
N VAL A 602 -28.04 -33.55 48.51
CA VAL A 602 -27.95 -34.59 47.49
C VAL A 602 -29.15 -34.40 46.56
N GLY A 603 -29.08 -33.39 45.69
CA GLY A 603 -30.25 -32.88 44.98
C GLY A 603 -29.97 -31.93 43.82
N ASP A 604 -29.26 -32.42 42.79
CA ASP A 604 -29.32 -31.98 41.39
C ASP A 604 -29.70 -30.50 41.12
N GLN A 605 -28.73 -29.59 41.24
CA GLN A 605 -28.77 -28.34 40.47
C GLN A 605 -28.11 -28.60 39.11
N SER A 606 -28.94 -28.91 38.11
CA SER A 606 -28.49 -29.04 36.74
C SER A 606 -27.84 -27.72 36.30
N PRO A 607 -26.56 -27.70 35.89
CA PRO A 607 -25.88 -26.46 35.54
C PRO A 607 -26.58 -25.82 34.33
N VAL A 608 -26.70 -24.50 34.35
CA VAL A 608 -27.21 -23.73 33.19
C VAL A 608 -26.38 -24.12 31.97
N PRO A 609 -26.97 -24.67 30.89
CA PRO A 609 -26.21 -25.10 29.72
C PRO A 609 -25.38 -23.95 29.15
N GLU A 610 -24.12 -24.21 28.83
CA GLU A 610 -23.31 -23.25 28.09
C GLU A 610 -23.98 -22.95 26.73
N PRO A 611 -23.99 -21.68 26.28
CA PRO A 611 -24.62 -21.34 25.01
C PRO A 611 -23.87 -22.02 23.85
N LEU A 612 -24.52 -22.97 23.19
CA LEU A 612 -23.92 -23.85 22.17
C LEU A 612 -23.44 -23.13 20.89
N THR A 613 -23.86 -21.89 20.66
CA THR A 613 -23.55 -21.11 19.45
C THR A 613 -22.19 -20.42 19.53
N ASP A 614 -21.40 -20.51 18.46
CA ASP A 614 -20.10 -19.82 18.34
C ASP A 614 -20.26 -18.34 17.89
N SER A 615 -19.24 -17.51 18.14
CA SER A 615 -19.13 -16.12 17.65
C SER A 615 -19.24 -16.05 16.12
N ASN A 616 -18.63 -16.99 15.38
CA ASN A 616 -18.77 -17.05 13.92
C ASN A 616 -20.18 -17.47 13.51
N GLN A 617 -20.82 -18.39 14.24
CA GLN A 617 -22.19 -18.82 13.96
C GLN A 617 -23.19 -17.67 14.16
N LEU A 618 -23.02 -16.84 15.19
CA LEU A 618 -23.78 -15.60 15.36
C LEU A 618 -23.54 -14.60 14.21
N LYS A 619 -22.32 -14.51 13.66
CA LYS A 619 -22.07 -13.70 12.44
C LYS A 619 -22.86 -14.22 11.24
N HIS A 620 -22.95 -15.54 11.07
CA HIS A 620 -23.75 -16.14 10.01
C HIS A 620 -25.25 -15.89 10.21
N PHE A 621 -25.77 -16.01 11.44
CA PHE A 621 -27.18 -15.72 11.74
C PHE A 621 -27.54 -14.25 11.54
N ALA A 622 -26.62 -13.33 11.85
CA ALA A 622 -26.80 -11.91 11.59
C ALA A 622 -26.88 -11.61 10.08
N LYS A 623 -25.96 -12.16 9.27
CA LYS A 623 -26.00 -12.07 7.80
C LYS A 623 -27.27 -12.69 7.20
N GLU A 624 -27.70 -13.84 7.70
CA GLU A 624 -28.94 -14.50 7.25
C GLU A 624 -30.17 -13.63 7.53
N ALA A 625 -30.23 -13.01 8.72
CA ALA A 625 -31.28 -12.06 9.06
C ALA A 625 -31.25 -10.78 8.21
N GLU A 626 -30.07 -10.27 7.83
CA GLU A 626 -29.93 -9.18 6.84
C GLU A 626 -30.51 -9.54 5.47
N VAL A 627 -30.17 -10.73 4.96
CA VAL A 627 -30.62 -11.24 3.64
C VAL A 627 -32.14 -11.47 3.62
N ASN A 628 -32.74 -11.74 4.78
CA ASN A 628 -34.19 -11.89 4.95
C ASN A 628 -34.90 -10.58 5.35
N GLU A 629 -34.22 -9.42 5.27
CA GLU A 629 -34.70 -8.09 5.68
C GLU A 629 -35.17 -7.97 7.16
N ASN A 630 -34.84 -8.94 8.02
CA ASN A 630 -35.17 -8.92 9.45
C ASN A 630 -34.09 -8.20 10.27
N TYR A 631 -34.02 -6.88 10.07
CA TYR A 631 -33.01 -6.00 10.67
C TYR A 631 -33.05 -5.98 12.21
N GLU A 632 -34.21 -6.18 12.84
CA GLU A 632 -34.29 -6.24 14.31
C GLU A 632 -33.57 -7.46 14.87
N LEU A 633 -33.73 -8.63 14.23
CA LEU A 633 -33.07 -9.86 14.63
C LEU A 633 -31.56 -9.81 14.34
N ALA A 634 -31.16 -9.29 13.18
CA ALA A 634 -29.75 -9.07 12.84
C ALA A 634 -29.03 -8.19 13.88
N SER A 635 -29.67 -7.08 14.30
CA SER A 635 -29.13 -6.19 15.34
C SER A 635 -28.94 -6.91 16.69
N LYS A 636 -29.86 -7.79 17.08
CA LYS A 636 -29.74 -8.60 18.30
C LYS A 636 -28.53 -9.54 18.24
N TYR A 637 -28.33 -10.26 17.14
CA TYR A 637 -27.18 -11.17 16.99
C TYR A 637 -25.83 -10.44 17.02
N TYR A 638 -25.73 -9.26 16.40
CA TYR A 638 -24.52 -8.42 16.51
C TYR A 638 -24.29 -7.91 17.93
N GLN A 639 -25.33 -7.43 18.60
CA GLN A 639 -25.23 -6.98 20.01
C GLN A 639 -24.86 -8.13 20.96
N GLU A 640 -25.39 -9.33 20.75
CA GLU A 640 -25.02 -10.52 21.52
C GLU A 640 -23.54 -10.89 21.33
N ARG A 641 -23.06 -10.87 20.08
CA ARG A 641 -21.66 -11.15 19.76
C ARG A 641 -20.70 -10.12 20.39
N ILE A 642 -21.09 -8.85 20.42
CA ILE A 642 -20.38 -7.80 21.18
C ILE A 642 -20.46 -8.04 22.69
N ALA A 643 -21.61 -8.48 23.22
CA ALA A 643 -21.80 -8.72 24.64
C ALA A 643 -20.94 -9.88 25.18
N ARG A 644 -20.78 -10.95 24.36
CA ARG A 644 -19.89 -12.09 24.61
C ARG A 644 -18.42 -11.69 24.57
N GLU A 645 -18.00 -10.93 23.55
CA GLU A 645 -16.59 -10.57 23.30
C GLU A 645 -16.37 -9.05 23.22
N LYS A 646 -16.54 -8.35 24.35
CA LYS A 646 -16.47 -6.87 24.42
C LYS A 646 -15.13 -6.24 24.00
N ASN A 647 -14.06 -7.03 23.95
CA ASN A 647 -12.70 -6.59 23.60
C ASN A 647 -12.24 -7.03 22.21
N ASN A 648 -13.16 -7.52 21.37
CA ASN A 648 -12.87 -7.89 19.98
C ASN A 648 -13.29 -6.75 19.04
N ALA A 649 -12.32 -6.16 18.34
CA ALA A 649 -12.56 -5.02 17.44
C ALA A 649 -13.37 -5.41 16.18
N ASP A 650 -13.23 -6.65 15.70
CA ASP A 650 -13.92 -7.14 14.49
C ASP A 650 -15.44 -7.20 14.70
N ASN A 651 -15.89 -7.49 15.91
CA ASN A 651 -17.32 -7.56 16.25
C ASN A 651 -17.98 -6.17 16.18
N TRP A 652 -17.25 -5.12 16.58
CA TRP A 652 -17.70 -3.72 16.45
C TRP A 652 -17.64 -3.24 14.98
N TYR A 653 -16.63 -3.66 14.22
CA TYR A 653 -16.54 -3.38 12.79
C TYR A 653 -17.71 -4.00 12.00
N ASP A 654 -18.04 -5.27 12.29
CA ASP A 654 -19.17 -5.97 11.65
C ASP A 654 -20.50 -5.25 11.97
N TYR A 655 -20.72 -4.86 13.24
CA TYR A 655 -21.94 -4.11 13.60
C TYR A 655 -21.97 -2.69 13.01
N GLY A 656 -20.84 -1.99 12.91
CA GLY A 656 -20.76 -0.69 12.23
C GLY A 656 -21.13 -0.80 10.75
N THR A 657 -20.65 -1.84 10.07
CA THR A 657 -20.97 -2.17 8.68
C THR A 657 -22.47 -2.43 8.48
N PHE A 658 -23.09 -3.19 9.39
CA PHE A 658 -24.53 -3.42 9.41
C PHE A 658 -25.35 -2.12 9.63
N ASN A 659 -24.90 -1.22 10.51
CA ASN A 659 -25.57 0.07 10.70
C ASN A 659 -25.47 0.96 9.45
N LEU A 660 -24.36 0.92 8.69
CA LEU A 660 -24.26 1.57 7.38
C LEU A 660 -25.26 1.00 6.36
N HIS A 661 -25.49 -0.33 6.37
CA HIS A 661 -26.50 -0.97 5.51
C HIS A 661 -27.91 -0.42 5.75
N ILE A 662 -28.27 -0.18 7.01
CA ILE A 662 -29.56 0.39 7.43
C ILE A 662 -29.62 1.92 7.23
N ASN A 663 -28.52 2.53 6.76
CA ASN A 663 -28.34 3.97 6.65
C ASN A 663 -28.37 4.71 8.01
N ASP A 664 -28.08 4.01 9.12
CA ASP A 664 -27.84 4.61 10.44
C ASP A 664 -26.35 4.97 10.59
N VAL A 665 -25.97 6.04 9.91
CA VAL A 665 -24.60 6.56 9.93
C VAL A 665 -24.17 6.97 11.35
N THR A 666 -25.11 7.36 12.21
CA THR A 666 -24.82 7.76 13.60
C THR A 666 -24.36 6.59 14.48
N LYS A 667 -25.09 5.45 14.46
CA LYS A 667 -24.64 4.25 15.19
C LYS A 667 -23.39 3.65 14.55
N ALA A 668 -23.24 3.74 13.22
CA ALA A 668 -22.02 3.32 12.56
C ALA A 668 -20.79 4.11 13.05
N GLU A 669 -20.90 5.45 13.19
CA GLU A 669 -19.84 6.30 13.75
C GLU A 669 -19.42 5.83 15.16
N GLU A 670 -20.38 5.56 16.05
CA GLU A 670 -20.13 5.04 17.40
C GLU A 670 -19.45 3.67 17.39
N CYS A 671 -19.91 2.74 16.55
CA CYS A 671 -19.35 1.39 16.45
C CYS A 671 -17.90 1.41 15.95
N PHE A 672 -17.59 2.23 14.94
CA PHE A 672 -16.22 2.36 14.44
C PHE A 672 -15.31 3.11 15.43
N LYS A 673 -15.83 4.07 16.22
CA LYS A 673 -15.09 4.66 17.35
C LYS A 673 -14.73 3.61 18.40
N GLU A 674 -15.69 2.78 18.82
CA GLU A 674 -15.42 1.69 19.77
C GLU A 674 -14.39 0.69 19.21
N CYS A 675 -14.51 0.29 17.94
CA CYS A 675 -13.53 -0.54 17.23
C CYS A 675 -12.10 0.03 17.29
N ILE A 676 -11.93 1.32 16.94
CA ILE A 676 -10.63 2.01 16.96
C ILE A 676 -10.12 2.22 18.39
N SER A 677 -11.01 2.46 19.36
CA SER A 677 -10.63 2.61 20.78
C SER A 677 -10.05 1.32 21.39
N ILE A 678 -10.50 0.16 20.89
CA ILE A 678 -9.99 -1.17 21.27
C ILE A 678 -8.69 -1.48 20.52
N ASN A 679 -8.65 -1.20 19.21
CA ASN A 679 -7.47 -1.42 18.37
C ASN A 679 -7.26 -0.27 17.37
N GLN A 680 -6.39 0.68 17.74
CA GLN A 680 -6.00 1.79 16.85
C GLN A 680 -5.23 1.37 15.59
N LYS A 681 -4.83 0.10 15.46
CA LYS A 681 -4.20 -0.45 14.25
C LYS A 681 -5.17 -1.24 13.37
N HIS A 682 -6.47 -1.20 13.65
CA HIS A 682 -7.47 -1.95 12.90
C HIS A 682 -7.73 -1.32 11.52
N LEU A 683 -7.10 -1.88 10.48
CA LEU A 683 -7.09 -1.34 9.12
C LEU A 683 -8.50 -1.06 8.57
N HIS A 684 -9.38 -2.05 8.61
CA HIS A 684 -10.75 -1.90 8.07
C HIS A 684 -11.60 -0.91 8.86
N GLY A 685 -11.38 -0.81 10.17
CA GLY A 685 -12.07 0.16 11.04
C GLY A 685 -11.65 1.60 10.77
N LEU A 686 -10.35 1.85 10.56
CA LEU A 686 -9.85 3.16 10.15
C LEU A 686 -10.36 3.57 8.76
N MET A 687 -10.34 2.64 7.80
CA MET A 687 -10.88 2.88 6.46
C MET A 687 -12.39 3.19 6.49
N MET A 688 -13.18 2.43 7.25
CA MET A 688 -14.62 2.68 7.39
C MET A 688 -14.94 3.95 8.20
N TYR A 689 -14.16 4.28 9.23
CA TYR A 689 -14.33 5.55 9.93
C TYR A 689 -13.98 6.74 9.01
N GLY A 690 -12.96 6.62 8.16
CA GLY A 690 -12.65 7.59 7.10
C GLY A 690 -13.82 7.76 6.11
N VAL A 691 -14.47 6.65 5.71
CA VAL A 691 -15.71 6.70 4.91
C VAL A 691 -16.82 7.45 5.65
N VAL A 692 -17.08 7.13 6.92
CA VAL A 692 -18.11 7.80 7.74
C VAL A 692 -17.82 9.30 7.89
N CYS A 693 -16.59 9.70 8.20
CA CYS A 693 -16.19 11.11 8.25
C CYS A 693 -16.38 11.80 6.88
N SER A 694 -16.11 11.10 5.76
CA SER A 694 -16.38 11.62 4.42
C SER A 694 -17.89 11.78 4.13
N LEU A 695 -18.75 10.88 4.62
CA LEU A 695 -20.21 10.99 4.50
C LEU A 695 -20.78 12.11 5.38
N LEU A 696 -20.13 12.40 6.51
CA LEU A 696 -20.46 13.50 7.43
C LEU A 696 -19.75 14.83 7.08
N GLU A 697 -19.18 14.93 5.88
CA GLU A 697 -18.43 16.09 5.36
C GLU A 697 -17.20 16.56 6.19
N ARG A 698 -16.74 15.75 7.16
CA ARG A 698 -15.57 16.04 8.00
C ARG A 698 -14.26 15.67 7.28
N LYS A 699 -13.89 16.50 6.30
CA LYS A 699 -12.75 16.27 5.39
C LYS A 699 -11.41 16.07 6.11
N GLU A 700 -11.09 16.93 7.09
CA GLU A 700 -9.80 16.87 7.81
C GLU A 700 -9.66 15.58 8.64
N GLU A 701 -10.72 15.16 9.33
CA GLU A 701 -10.76 13.86 10.01
C GLU A 701 -10.55 12.73 8.99
N ALA A 702 -11.37 12.67 7.94
CA ALA A 702 -11.32 11.61 6.93
C ALA A 702 -9.91 11.44 6.33
N GLU A 703 -9.24 12.54 5.97
CA GLU A 703 -7.85 12.54 5.49
C GLU A 703 -6.91 11.86 6.49
N THR A 704 -6.96 12.24 7.77
CA THR A 704 -6.08 11.63 8.80
C THR A 704 -6.34 10.14 9.00
N PHE A 705 -7.58 9.67 8.86
CA PHE A 705 -7.93 8.25 9.01
C PHE A 705 -7.53 7.41 7.79
N PHE A 706 -7.68 7.93 6.57
CA PHE A 706 -7.18 7.26 5.37
C PHE A 706 -5.64 7.25 5.31
N GLU A 707 -4.96 8.32 5.71
CA GLU A 707 -3.50 8.33 5.85
C GLU A 707 -3.00 7.41 6.98
N ALA A 708 -3.74 7.30 8.10
CA ALA A 708 -3.39 6.34 9.14
C ALA A 708 -3.47 4.89 8.60
N ALA A 709 -4.51 4.57 7.81
CA ALA A 709 -4.66 3.26 7.18
C ALA A 709 -3.49 2.93 6.23
N THR A 710 -3.07 3.85 5.36
CA THR A 710 -1.93 3.62 4.44
C THR A 710 -0.58 3.57 5.15
N ASN A 711 -0.42 4.16 6.34
CA ASN A 711 0.80 4.02 7.13
C ASN A 711 0.84 2.74 7.99
N ILE A 712 -0.32 2.17 8.36
CA ILE A 712 -0.40 0.89 9.08
C ILE A 712 -0.11 -0.30 8.17
N ASP A 713 -0.71 -0.32 6.98
CA ASP A 713 -0.32 -1.27 5.93
C ASP A 713 0.01 -0.54 4.61
N PRO A 714 1.30 -0.16 4.43
CA PRO A 714 1.78 0.45 3.19
C PRO A 714 1.63 -0.42 1.94
N LYS A 715 1.33 -1.72 2.08
CA LYS A 715 1.12 -2.65 0.95
C LYS A 715 -0.36 -2.87 0.61
N SER A 716 -1.29 -2.30 1.38
CA SER A 716 -2.72 -2.44 1.13
C SER A 716 -3.14 -1.61 -0.09
N ILE A 717 -3.34 -2.30 -1.22
CA ILE A 717 -3.90 -1.71 -2.46
C ILE A 717 -5.22 -1.01 -2.13
N ARG A 718 -6.11 -1.67 -1.37
CA ARG A 718 -7.43 -1.14 -0.96
C ARG A 718 -7.30 0.17 -0.16
N ALA A 719 -6.32 0.30 0.75
CA ALA A 719 -6.13 1.52 1.52
C ALA A 719 -5.70 2.70 0.64
N TRP A 720 -4.77 2.47 -0.29
CA TRP A 720 -4.33 3.49 -1.26
C TRP A 720 -5.45 3.88 -2.24
N THR A 721 -6.20 2.92 -2.78
CA THR A 721 -7.35 3.21 -3.64
C THR A 721 -8.43 4.01 -2.90
N MET A 722 -8.70 3.71 -1.63
CA MET A 722 -9.65 4.48 -0.81
C MET A 722 -9.19 5.91 -0.53
N LEU A 723 -7.90 6.12 -0.27
CA LEU A 723 -7.31 7.45 -0.14
C LEU A 723 -7.42 8.25 -1.46
N GLY A 724 -7.23 7.59 -2.61
CA GLY A 724 -7.42 8.20 -3.93
C GLY A 724 -8.87 8.63 -4.18
N LEU A 725 -9.83 7.73 -3.95
CA LEU A 725 -11.28 8.00 -4.08
C LEU A 725 -11.77 9.10 -3.13
N PHE A 726 -11.13 9.24 -1.97
CA PHE A 726 -11.34 10.36 -1.07
C PHE A 726 -10.75 11.67 -1.65
N TYR A 727 -9.52 11.65 -2.15
CA TYR A 727 -8.88 12.83 -2.73
C TYR A 727 -9.62 13.36 -3.97
N ASP A 728 -10.12 12.50 -4.85
CA ASP A 728 -11.01 12.91 -5.95
C ASP A 728 -12.29 13.57 -5.43
N SER A 729 -12.88 13.04 -4.35
CA SER A 729 -14.11 13.59 -3.76
C SER A 729 -13.95 14.99 -3.15
N ILE A 730 -12.72 15.40 -2.82
CA ILE A 730 -12.41 16.76 -2.37
C ILE A 730 -11.83 17.66 -3.47
N GLY A 731 -11.56 17.13 -4.67
CA GLY A 731 -10.94 17.86 -5.78
C GLY A 731 -9.42 18.03 -5.66
N ASN A 732 -8.72 17.07 -5.03
CA ASN A 732 -7.26 17.06 -4.92
C ASN A 732 -6.66 16.05 -5.92
N ASP A 733 -6.69 16.39 -7.21
CA ASP A 733 -6.22 15.53 -8.31
C ASP A 733 -4.79 15.00 -8.09
N ILE A 734 -3.91 15.82 -7.52
CA ILE A 734 -2.49 15.49 -7.30
C ILE A 734 -2.36 14.41 -6.21
N GLY A 735 -3.15 14.54 -5.13
CA GLY A 735 -3.23 13.52 -4.08
C GLY A 735 -3.87 12.22 -4.57
N ALA A 736 -4.88 12.30 -5.43
CA ALA A 736 -5.53 11.15 -6.03
C ALA A 736 -4.60 10.39 -6.98
N GLU A 737 -3.93 11.09 -7.90
CA GLU A 737 -2.93 10.52 -8.81
C GLU A 737 -1.79 9.81 -8.06
N MET A 738 -1.28 10.40 -6.98
CA MET A 738 -0.28 9.77 -6.11
C MET A 738 -0.80 8.46 -5.51
N ALA A 739 -1.99 8.49 -4.92
CA ALA A 739 -2.57 7.32 -4.25
C ALA A 739 -2.89 6.18 -5.25
N TYR A 740 -3.39 6.50 -6.45
CA TYR A 740 -3.60 5.51 -7.51
C TYR A 740 -2.30 5.02 -8.13
N MET A 741 -1.25 5.84 -8.21
CA MET A 741 0.07 5.41 -8.69
C MET A 741 0.69 4.37 -7.75
N GLU A 742 0.66 4.62 -6.43
CA GLU A 742 1.13 3.65 -5.43
C GLU A 742 0.27 2.38 -5.42
N ALA A 743 -1.07 2.50 -5.47
CA ALA A 743 -1.96 1.34 -5.58
C ALA A 743 -1.64 0.48 -6.82
N ASN A 744 -1.42 1.10 -7.98
CA ASN A 744 -1.07 0.38 -9.22
C ASN A 744 0.34 -0.23 -9.17
N LYS A 745 1.32 0.45 -8.55
CA LYS A 745 2.67 -0.07 -8.33
C LYS A 745 2.64 -1.32 -7.45
N LEU A 746 1.85 -1.28 -6.37
CA LEU A 746 1.61 -2.43 -5.49
C LEU A 746 0.91 -3.58 -6.23
N ASN A 747 -0.16 -3.30 -6.98
CA ASN A 747 -0.88 -4.30 -7.77
C ASN A 747 0.03 -4.97 -8.83
N HIS A 748 0.84 -4.20 -9.55
CA HIS A 748 1.83 -4.76 -10.47
C HIS A 748 2.87 -5.63 -9.75
N SER A 749 3.37 -5.19 -8.59
CA SER A 749 4.31 -5.98 -7.78
C SER A 749 3.70 -7.32 -7.31
N ALA A 750 2.42 -7.32 -6.95
CA ALA A 750 1.68 -8.52 -6.56
C ALA A 750 1.50 -9.49 -7.74
N ALA A 751 1.14 -8.99 -8.92
CA ALA A 751 1.04 -9.78 -10.15
C ALA A 751 2.38 -10.43 -10.54
N VAL A 752 3.48 -9.66 -10.43
CA VAL A 752 4.84 -10.18 -10.67
C VAL A 752 5.25 -11.23 -9.64
N ALA A 753 4.85 -11.08 -8.37
CA ALA A 753 5.08 -12.08 -7.33
C ALA A 753 4.29 -13.37 -7.60
N ALA A 754 2.99 -13.27 -7.90
CA ALA A 754 2.12 -14.41 -8.20
C ALA A 754 2.63 -15.23 -9.40
N ALA A 755 3.05 -14.55 -10.47
CA ALA A 755 3.61 -15.22 -11.64
C ALA A 755 4.98 -15.90 -11.39
N LYS A 756 5.78 -15.40 -10.43
CA LYS A 756 7.00 -16.09 -9.99
C LYS A 756 6.68 -17.40 -9.26
N VAL A 757 5.65 -17.40 -8.40
CA VAL A 757 5.16 -18.61 -7.70
C VAL A 757 4.60 -19.63 -8.69
N ALA A 758 3.78 -19.19 -9.66
CA ALA A 758 3.26 -20.09 -10.71
C ALA A 758 4.38 -20.75 -11.55
N LYS A 759 5.53 -20.07 -11.70
CA LYS A 759 6.72 -20.58 -12.40
C LYS A 759 7.58 -21.53 -11.55
N THR A 760 7.52 -21.47 -10.22
CA THR A 760 8.15 -22.49 -9.36
C THR A 760 7.32 -23.76 -9.34
N ASP A 761 5.99 -23.65 -9.22
CA ASP A 761 5.06 -24.80 -9.15
C ASP A 761 4.97 -25.61 -10.46
N THR A 762 5.30 -24.97 -11.59
CA THR A 762 5.35 -25.65 -12.91
C THR A 762 6.66 -26.40 -13.13
N LYS A 763 7.80 -25.90 -12.62
CA LYS A 763 9.09 -26.62 -12.69
C LYS A 763 9.09 -27.91 -11.86
N GLU A 764 8.47 -27.91 -10.67
CA GLU A 764 8.35 -29.13 -9.86
C GLU A 764 7.49 -30.24 -10.51
N LYS A 765 6.74 -29.94 -11.57
CA LYS A 765 5.89 -30.92 -12.29
C LYS A 765 6.47 -31.43 -13.60
N THR A 766 7.58 -30.89 -14.09
CA THR A 766 8.18 -31.29 -15.39
C THR A 766 9.36 -32.26 -15.27
N ASP A 767 10.03 -32.33 -14.13
CA ASP A 767 11.23 -33.16 -13.93
C ASP A 767 10.92 -34.62 -13.50
N LEU A 768 10.06 -35.31 -14.26
CA LEU A 768 9.85 -36.76 -14.14
C LEU A 768 9.66 -37.44 -15.52
N THR A 769 10.76 -37.63 -16.24
CA THR A 769 10.86 -38.59 -17.36
C THR A 769 12.06 -39.54 -17.17
N PRO A 770 12.01 -40.78 -17.70
CA PRO A 770 12.79 -41.90 -17.17
C PRO A 770 14.19 -42.05 -17.78
N PRO A 771 15.13 -42.73 -17.09
CA PRO A 771 16.45 -43.03 -17.65
C PRO A 771 16.34 -44.02 -18.82
N GLY A 772 17.16 -43.78 -19.85
CA GLY A 772 17.19 -44.59 -21.08
C GLY A 772 17.79 -45.99 -20.87
N LEU A 773 17.47 -46.89 -21.80
CA LEU A 773 18.09 -48.21 -21.91
C LEU A 773 19.12 -48.20 -23.05
N ASP A 774 20.37 -48.48 -22.70
CA ASP A 774 21.40 -48.88 -23.65
C ASP A 774 21.12 -50.29 -24.20
N ASN A 775 21.64 -50.58 -25.40
CA ASN A 775 21.51 -51.89 -26.04
C ASN A 775 22.38 -52.96 -25.34
N GLU A 776 21.80 -54.15 -25.10
CA GLU A 776 22.37 -55.52 -25.13
C GLU A 776 23.78 -55.78 -24.49
N PRO A 777 23.96 -56.87 -23.70
CA PRO A 777 23.69 -58.19 -24.26
C PRO A 777 23.15 -59.32 -23.34
N SER A 778 22.18 -60.06 -23.89
CA SER A 778 22.08 -61.53 -23.90
C SER A 778 22.07 -62.42 -22.64
N ARG A 779 21.11 -63.38 -22.67
CA ARG A 779 21.10 -64.77 -22.11
C ARG A 779 20.48 -65.08 -20.73
N ASP A 780 19.27 -65.65 -20.83
CA ASP A 780 18.85 -67.00 -20.39
C ASP A 780 18.71 -67.39 -18.91
N SER A 781 17.72 -68.28 -18.69
CA SER A 781 17.50 -69.18 -17.52
C SER A 781 16.82 -68.54 -16.29
N GLU A 782 15.55 -68.86 -15.99
CA GLU A 782 15.08 -70.02 -15.16
C GLU A 782 15.16 -69.75 -13.63
N VAL A 783 14.26 -70.21 -12.73
CA VAL A 783 12.92 -70.84 -12.80
C VAL A 783 12.32 -70.90 -11.36
N LEU A 784 10.98 -70.95 -11.21
CA LEU A 784 10.20 -71.27 -9.96
C LEU A 784 10.37 -70.35 -8.72
N GLY A 785 9.41 -70.25 -7.79
CA GLY A 785 8.02 -70.76 -7.75
C GLY A 785 7.41 -70.73 -6.33
N ASP A 786 6.07 -70.82 -6.26
CA ASP A 786 5.22 -71.12 -5.06
C ASP A 786 5.30 -70.17 -3.82
N GLY A 787 4.27 -70.01 -2.97
CA GLY A 787 2.90 -70.56 -2.97
C GLY A 787 2.17 -70.27 -1.63
N GLY A 788 0.83 -70.35 -1.61
CA GLY A 788 -0.04 -70.29 -0.40
C GLY A 788 -0.41 -68.87 0.10
N LEU A 789 -1.66 -68.40 0.11
CA LEU A 789 -2.91 -68.89 0.75
C LEU A 789 -2.98 -68.79 2.28
N SER A 790 -3.67 -67.76 2.80
CA SER A 790 -4.90 -67.92 3.61
C SER A 790 -5.50 -66.57 4.08
N VAL A 791 -6.80 -66.60 4.38
CA VAL A 791 -7.70 -65.52 4.86
C VAL A 791 -8.21 -65.94 6.27
N PRO A 792 -9.11 -65.22 7.00
CA PRO A 792 -9.60 -63.82 6.96
C PRO A 792 -9.66 -63.14 8.37
N HIS A 793 -10.38 -62.00 8.48
CA HIS A 793 -11.10 -61.50 9.69
C HIS A 793 -10.26 -60.93 10.88
N ILE A 794 -10.71 -59.98 11.72
CA ILE A 794 -11.79 -58.95 11.69
C ILE A 794 -11.53 -57.93 12.85
N ASP A 795 -12.27 -56.80 12.91
CA ASP A 795 -12.58 -55.99 14.11
C ASP A 795 -11.62 -54.98 14.84
N ILE A 796 -12.10 -53.72 14.90
CA ILE A 796 -12.47 -52.92 16.12
C ILE A 796 -11.44 -52.07 16.96
N LYS A 797 -11.77 -50.75 16.99
CA LYS A 797 -11.70 -49.71 18.09
C LYS A 797 -10.42 -49.03 18.61
N SER A 798 -10.56 -47.69 18.69
CA SER A 798 -10.42 -46.76 19.85
C SER A 798 -9.06 -46.28 20.43
N ALA A 799 -8.83 -44.97 20.24
CA ALA A 799 -8.75 -43.90 21.28
C ALA A 799 -7.57 -43.75 22.27
N SER A 800 -7.39 -42.47 22.70
CA SER A 800 -6.63 -41.94 23.88
C SER A 800 -5.08 -41.86 23.74
N THR A 801 -4.30 -40.95 24.38
CA THR A 801 -4.51 -39.63 25.04
C THR A 801 -3.13 -39.01 25.40
N HIS A 802 -2.99 -37.66 25.43
CA HIS A 802 -1.90 -36.87 26.07
C HIS A 802 -0.43 -37.12 25.58
N ASP A 803 0.59 -36.28 25.81
CA ASP A 803 0.75 -35.07 26.63
C ASP A 803 1.79 -34.05 26.04
N ARG A 804 2.00 -32.91 26.72
CA ARG A 804 2.92 -31.79 26.40
C ARG A 804 4.41 -32.17 26.35
N THR A 805 5.21 -31.51 25.50
CA THR A 805 6.19 -30.45 25.90
C THR A 805 7.00 -29.83 24.75
N THR A 806 7.64 -28.70 25.09
CA THR A 806 8.37 -27.68 24.33
C THR A 806 9.62 -28.04 23.51
N LEU A 807 9.96 -27.12 22.57
CA LEU A 807 11.30 -26.61 22.16
C LEU A 807 12.02 -27.13 20.89
N THR A 808 12.55 -26.13 20.17
CA THR A 808 13.73 -26.10 19.26
C THR A 808 13.69 -26.63 17.82
N SER A 809 13.79 -25.65 16.90
CA SER A 809 14.67 -25.58 15.71
C SER A 809 14.60 -26.60 14.56
N ALA A 810 14.19 -26.03 13.42
CA ALA A 810 14.93 -26.00 12.14
C ALA A 810 14.94 -27.23 11.21
N LYS A 811 14.83 -26.90 9.90
CA LYS A 811 15.14 -27.72 8.70
C LYS A 811 14.21 -28.95 8.50
N SER A 812 13.81 -29.37 7.30
CA SER A 812 13.88 -28.90 5.91
C SER A 812 13.34 -30.08 5.07
N SER A 813 13.34 -29.94 3.73
CA SER A 813 13.17 -31.01 2.73
C SER A 813 11.82 -31.73 2.66
N HIS A 814 11.13 -31.43 1.55
CA HIS A 814 10.12 -32.29 0.93
C HIS A 814 10.69 -33.68 0.61
N ARG A 815 9.83 -34.69 0.62
CA ARG A 815 9.84 -35.71 -0.44
C ARG A 815 8.47 -36.36 -0.61
N SER A 816 7.76 -35.95 -1.66
CA SER A 816 6.77 -36.76 -2.34
C SER A 816 7.47 -37.90 -3.11
N ILE A 817 6.74 -38.99 -3.38
CA ILE A 817 6.84 -39.74 -4.66
C ILE A 817 5.56 -40.56 -4.87
N ASP A 818 4.92 -40.21 -5.98
CA ASP A 818 4.06 -40.90 -6.93
C ASP A 818 3.06 -42.03 -6.61
N ARG A 819 1.90 -41.81 -7.24
CA ARG A 819 0.93 -42.77 -7.74
C ARG A 819 1.54 -43.66 -8.83
N ARG A 820 0.99 -44.88 -8.99
CA ARG A 820 0.38 -45.33 -10.25
C ARG A 820 -0.49 -46.55 -9.98
N GLY A 821 -1.66 -46.61 -10.63
CA GLY A 821 -2.50 -47.80 -10.66
C GLY A 821 -2.61 -48.35 -12.07
N SER A 822 -3.40 -49.42 -12.25
CA SER A 822 -4.01 -49.72 -13.53
C SER A 822 -5.37 -50.40 -13.37
N SER A 823 -6.24 -50.12 -14.33
CA SER A 823 -7.42 -50.91 -14.66
C SER A 823 -6.98 -52.30 -15.23
N THR A 824 -7.81 -53.33 -15.43
CA THR A 824 -9.00 -53.36 -16.30
C THR A 824 -9.83 -54.66 -16.20
N LYS A 825 -11.15 -54.51 -16.43
CA LYS A 825 -12.07 -55.34 -17.26
C LYS A 825 -12.27 -56.84 -17.00
N LYS A 826 -13.56 -57.21 -16.95
CA LYS A 826 -14.29 -58.17 -17.82
C LYS A 826 -15.80 -57.91 -17.62
N SER A 827 -16.74 -58.20 -18.52
CA SER A 827 -16.75 -58.40 -19.99
C SER A 827 -18.21 -58.63 -20.41
N ASP A 828 -18.61 -58.30 -21.64
CA ASP A 828 -19.31 -59.29 -22.49
C ASP A 828 -19.38 -58.90 -23.98
N LYS A 829 -19.65 -59.91 -24.82
CA LYS A 829 -19.57 -59.90 -26.30
C LYS A 829 -20.93 -59.58 -26.94
N ILE A 830 -21.02 -59.21 -28.23
CA ILE A 830 -21.12 -60.13 -29.38
C ILE A 830 -20.77 -59.40 -30.71
N LEU A 831 -20.27 -60.17 -31.71
CA LEU A 831 -19.87 -59.72 -33.05
C LEU A 831 -21.10 -59.49 -33.98
N SER A 832 -21.10 -58.81 -35.12
CA SER A 832 -20.09 -58.55 -36.18
C SER A 832 -20.58 -57.34 -37.04
N ALA A 833 -20.03 -56.90 -38.18
CA ALA A 833 -19.00 -57.41 -39.10
C ALA A 833 -18.22 -56.23 -39.77
N ALA A 834 -17.67 -56.42 -40.98
CA ALA A 834 -16.94 -55.39 -41.74
C ALA A 834 -17.40 -55.29 -43.21
N ASN A 835 -17.41 -54.07 -43.78
CA ASN A 835 -16.67 -53.70 -45.02
C ASN A 835 -16.97 -52.25 -45.52
N LYS A 836 -15.93 -51.62 -46.09
CA LYS A 836 -15.96 -50.46 -47.02
C LYS A 836 -15.91 -51.00 -48.49
N PRO A 837 -15.97 -50.23 -49.62
CA PRO A 837 -15.82 -48.76 -49.78
C PRO A 837 -16.68 -48.04 -50.88
N LYS A 838 -16.46 -46.71 -51.00
CA LYS A 838 -16.48 -45.83 -52.23
C LYS A 838 -17.81 -45.35 -52.89
N ALA A 839 -18.07 -44.04 -52.67
CA ALA A 839 -18.04 -42.90 -53.63
C ALA A 839 -19.04 -42.72 -54.81
N GLN A 840 -19.31 -41.42 -55.10
CA GLN A 840 -19.99 -40.82 -56.28
C GLN A 840 -21.51 -41.07 -56.42
N GLU A 841 -22.34 -40.20 -57.00
CA GLU A 841 -22.37 -38.73 -57.25
C GLU A 841 -23.79 -38.44 -57.83
N HIS A 842 -24.38 -37.26 -57.66
CA HIS A 842 -25.05 -36.50 -58.75
C HIS A 842 -25.72 -35.18 -58.32
N THR A 843 -25.53 -34.18 -59.18
CA THR A 843 -26.11 -32.83 -59.18
C THR A 843 -27.45 -32.77 -59.95
N THR A 844 -28.36 -31.83 -59.71
CA THR A 844 -28.44 -30.43 -60.27
C THR A 844 -29.76 -29.84 -59.73
N GLY A 845 -30.07 -28.54 -59.61
CA GLY A 845 -29.53 -27.25 -60.04
C GLY A 845 -30.71 -26.22 -59.96
N THR A 846 -30.68 -24.92 -60.31
CA THR A 846 -29.66 -23.94 -60.72
C THR A 846 -30.34 -22.54 -60.69
N LEU A 847 -29.71 -21.44 -60.24
CA LEU A 847 -29.79 -20.08 -60.85
C LEU A 847 -29.00 -18.99 -60.06
N SER A 848 -28.63 -17.92 -60.77
CA SER A 848 -27.58 -16.94 -60.42
C SER A 848 -28.02 -15.48 -60.62
N ILE A 849 -27.13 -14.52 -60.27
CA ILE A 849 -26.96 -13.09 -60.72
C ILE A 849 -26.80 -12.16 -59.50
N SER A 850 -25.91 -11.14 -59.44
CA SER A 850 -24.60 -10.90 -60.10
C SER A 850 -23.82 -9.80 -59.33
N ARG A 851 -22.56 -9.57 -59.71
CA ARG A 851 -21.59 -8.60 -59.16
C ARG A 851 -21.80 -7.18 -59.74
N PRO A 852 -21.16 -6.12 -59.20
CA PRO A 852 -19.84 -5.73 -59.73
C PRO A 852 -18.81 -5.30 -58.66
N ALA A 853 -17.59 -4.95 -59.09
CA ALA A 853 -16.40 -4.75 -58.24
C ALA A 853 -15.33 -3.85 -58.91
N SER A 854 -14.36 -3.37 -58.11
CA SER A 854 -13.00 -2.92 -58.48
C SER A 854 -12.18 -2.82 -57.16
N GLN A 855 -11.08 -3.53 -56.89
CA GLN A 855 -9.74 -3.66 -57.54
C GLN A 855 -8.99 -2.31 -57.62
N GLN A 856 -7.72 -2.19 -57.23
CA GLN A 856 -6.53 -3.04 -57.51
C GLN A 856 -5.63 -3.23 -56.25
N LYS A 857 -5.06 -4.41 -55.95
CA LYS A 857 -3.95 -5.19 -56.57
C LYS A 857 -2.53 -4.62 -56.37
N ALA A 858 -1.75 -5.27 -55.49
CA ALA A 858 -0.28 -5.29 -55.53
C ALA A 858 0.23 -6.50 -56.31
N ALA A 859 1.47 -6.44 -56.81
CA ALA A 859 2.12 -7.51 -57.57
C ALA A 859 3.53 -7.79 -57.05
N SER A 860 3.95 -9.06 -57.15
CA SER A 860 5.24 -9.57 -56.69
C SER A 860 6.09 -10.07 -57.87
N MET A 861 7.42 -9.87 -57.84
CA MET A 861 8.34 -10.92 -58.29
C MET A 861 9.79 -10.78 -57.78
N MET A 862 10.27 -11.88 -57.20
CA MET A 862 11.63 -12.40 -56.99
C MET A 862 12.90 -11.51 -57.12
N GLY A 863 13.73 -11.61 -56.08
CA GLY A 863 15.19 -11.59 -56.15
C GLY A 863 15.78 -12.47 -55.02
N THR A 864 16.68 -13.39 -55.34
CA THR A 864 17.33 -14.30 -54.37
C THR A 864 18.49 -13.62 -53.61
N PRO A 865 18.73 -14.03 -52.36
CA PRO A 865 20.11 -14.17 -51.86
C PRO A 865 20.45 -15.60 -51.41
N GLN A 866 21.72 -15.96 -51.52
CA GLN A 866 22.34 -17.14 -50.90
C GLN A 866 22.70 -16.85 -49.42
N PRO A 867 22.98 -17.88 -48.60
CA PRO A 867 23.26 -17.70 -47.18
C PRO A 867 24.67 -17.15 -46.94
N LEU A 868 24.80 -16.38 -45.88
CA LEU A 868 26.07 -16.12 -45.19
C LEU A 868 25.86 -16.49 -43.73
N ASP A 869 26.76 -17.32 -43.20
CA ASP A 869 26.91 -17.52 -41.76
C ASP A 869 27.23 -16.17 -41.10
N ASP A 870 26.53 -15.85 -40.02
CA ASP A 870 27.17 -15.22 -38.86
C ASP A 870 26.43 -15.61 -37.59
N THR A 871 27.21 -15.92 -36.55
CA THR A 871 26.70 -16.47 -35.29
C THR A 871 26.11 -15.37 -34.42
N ILE A 872 24.79 -15.27 -34.39
CA ILE A 872 24.06 -14.54 -33.35
C ILE A 872 23.67 -15.54 -32.27
N GLU A 873 24.10 -15.30 -31.04
CA GLU A 873 23.57 -16.04 -29.87
C GLU A 873 22.07 -15.75 -29.75
N ASP A 874 21.23 -16.78 -29.90
CA ASP A 874 19.78 -16.68 -29.75
C ASP A 874 19.44 -16.16 -28.34
N ILE A 875 19.11 -14.87 -28.25
CA ILE A 875 18.46 -14.30 -27.06
C ILE A 875 17.09 -14.99 -26.97
N PRO A 876 16.78 -15.73 -25.89
CA PRO A 876 15.53 -16.47 -25.80
C PRO A 876 14.34 -15.51 -25.87
N PRO A 877 13.23 -15.88 -26.54
CA PRO A 877 12.07 -15.02 -26.69
C PRO A 877 11.55 -14.61 -25.32
N ARG A 878 11.60 -13.30 -25.05
CA ARG A 878 11.40 -12.73 -23.72
C ARG A 878 9.97 -12.98 -23.25
N GLU A 879 9.81 -13.73 -22.16
CA GLU A 879 8.49 -14.01 -21.60
C GLU A 879 7.73 -12.70 -21.29
N PRO A 880 6.42 -12.61 -21.61
CA PRO A 880 5.65 -11.39 -21.35
C PRO A 880 5.62 -11.09 -19.84
N THR A 881 5.89 -9.83 -19.48
CA THR A 881 5.85 -9.38 -18.09
C THR A 881 4.42 -9.54 -17.55
N PRO A 882 4.22 -10.15 -16.37
CA PRO A 882 2.90 -10.36 -15.78
C PRO A 882 2.11 -9.06 -15.70
N LEU A 883 0.87 -9.08 -16.17
CA LEU A 883 -0.09 -8.00 -15.94
C LEU A 883 -0.99 -8.41 -14.76
N PRO A 884 -1.43 -7.46 -13.92
CA PRO A 884 -2.51 -7.72 -12.97
C PRO A 884 -3.74 -8.28 -13.68
N THR A 885 -4.36 -9.28 -13.10
CA THR A 885 -5.59 -9.90 -13.62
C THR A 885 -6.83 -9.06 -13.31
N CYS A 886 -6.73 -8.13 -12.35
CA CYS A 886 -7.81 -7.29 -11.88
C CYS A 886 -7.28 -5.86 -11.63
N SER A 887 -8.14 -4.85 -11.79
CA SER A 887 -7.78 -3.46 -11.50
C SER A 887 -7.76 -3.17 -10.00
N ILE A 888 -7.14 -2.05 -9.61
CA ILE A 888 -7.16 -1.58 -8.23
C ILE A 888 -8.57 -1.20 -7.76
N TYR A 889 -9.44 -0.76 -8.68
CA TYR A 889 -10.81 -0.38 -8.39
C TYR A 889 -11.67 -1.61 -8.15
N MET A 890 -11.63 -2.62 -9.04
CA MET A 890 -12.41 -3.84 -8.90
C MET A 890 -12.06 -4.62 -7.62
N GLN A 891 -10.77 -4.73 -7.27
CA GLN A 891 -10.32 -5.33 -6.00
C GLN A 891 -10.83 -4.58 -4.75
N THR A 892 -11.16 -3.29 -4.90
CA THR A 892 -11.69 -2.43 -3.82
C THR A 892 -13.23 -2.41 -3.83
N ILE A 893 -13.87 -2.48 -4.99
CA ILE A 893 -15.33 -2.53 -5.17
C ILE A 893 -15.95 -3.73 -4.48
N GLU A 894 -15.38 -4.93 -4.63
CA GLU A 894 -15.82 -6.14 -3.95
C GLU A 894 -15.95 -5.90 -2.42
N TRP A 895 -14.88 -5.40 -1.80
CA TRP A 895 -14.86 -5.09 -0.37
C TRP A 895 -15.77 -3.92 0.01
N LEU A 896 -15.96 -2.92 -0.85
CA LEU A 896 -16.91 -1.83 -0.61
C LEU A 896 -18.37 -2.29 -0.67
N LEU A 897 -18.68 -3.29 -1.51
CA LEU A 897 -20.00 -3.92 -1.62
C LEU A 897 -20.27 -4.90 -0.46
N GLU A 898 -19.24 -5.55 0.07
CA GLU A 898 -19.31 -6.25 1.37
C GLU A 898 -19.56 -5.25 2.51
N ALA A 899 -18.77 -4.17 2.57
CA ALA A 899 -18.83 -3.13 3.61
C ALA A 899 -20.00 -2.12 3.45
N LYS A 900 -20.88 -2.32 2.46
CA LYS A 900 -22.08 -1.51 2.18
C LYS A 900 -21.82 -0.01 1.99
N ALA A 901 -20.61 0.36 1.57
CA ALA A 901 -20.16 1.73 1.39
C ALA A 901 -20.54 2.29 0.00
N VAL A 902 -21.85 2.38 -0.26
CA VAL A 902 -22.47 2.71 -1.58
C VAL A 902 -21.78 3.88 -2.31
N PRO A 903 -21.53 5.07 -1.70
CA PRO A 903 -20.98 6.21 -2.45
C PRO A 903 -19.51 6.06 -2.86
N PHE A 904 -18.73 5.23 -2.15
CA PHE A 904 -17.36 4.90 -2.56
C PHE A 904 -17.36 3.81 -3.64
N ALA A 905 -18.28 2.84 -3.58
CA ALA A 905 -18.45 1.83 -4.62
C ALA A 905 -18.88 2.46 -5.96
N GLU A 906 -19.78 3.46 -5.93
CA GLU A 906 -20.15 4.26 -7.11
C GLU A 906 -18.95 4.94 -7.77
N ARG A 907 -18.11 5.63 -6.98
CA ARG A 907 -16.91 6.31 -7.49
C ARG A 907 -15.93 5.30 -8.08
N ALA A 908 -15.65 4.22 -7.37
CA ALA A 908 -14.73 3.18 -7.85
C ALA A 908 -15.20 2.56 -9.17
N LEU A 909 -16.50 2.28 -9.33
CA LEU A 909 -17.08 1.82 -10.61
C LEU A 909 -16.95 2.88 -11.71
N ALA A 910 -17.15 4.17 -11.39
CA ALA A 910 -16.95 5.24 -12.36
C ALA A 910 -15.50 5.32 -12.87
N HIS A 911 -14.50 5.13 -12.00
CA HIS A 911 -13.09 5.04 -12.42
C HIS A 911 -12.79 3.79 -13.24
N GLU A 912 -13.38 2.64 -12.91
CA GLU A 912 -13.21 1.41 -13.69
C GLU A 912 -13.71 1.56 -15.13
N LEU A 913 -14.85 2.24 -15.32
CA LEU A 913 -15.43 2.51 -16.64
C LEU A 913 -14.55 3.44 -17.50
N LEU A 914 -13.69 4.25 -16.89
CA LEU A 914 -12.79 5.19 -17.57
C LEU A 914 -11.45 4.55 -18.00
N LEU A 915 -11.15 3.31 -17.61
CA LEU A 915 -9.88 2.66 -17.95
C LEU A 915 -9.80 2.30 -19.45
N PRO A 916 -8.73 2.69 -20.17
CA PRO A 916 -8.58 2.41 -21.61
C PRO A 916 -8.20 0.95 -21.94
N GLY A 917 -8.29 0.03 -20.96
CA GLY A 917 -7.72 -1.32 -21.02
C GLY A 917 -8.65 -2.42 -21.56
N ASN A 918 -9.94 -2.15 -21.75
CA ASN A 918 -10.90 -3.17 -22.18
C ASN A 918 -10.77 -3.44 -23.68
N ALA A 919 -9.75 -4.22 -24.04
CA ALA A 919 -9.40 -4.62 -25.42
C ALA A 919 -10.52 -5.40 -26.15
N HIS A 920 -11.60 -5.73 -25.46
CA HIS A 920 -12.88 -6.17 -26.02
C HIS A 920 -13.93 -5.15 -25.58
N GLY A 921 -14.33 -4.27 -26.49
CA GLY A 921 -15.06 -3.04 -26.14
C GLY A 921 -16.37 -3.28 -25.39
N GLY A 922 -16.35 -3.01 -24.09
CA GLY A 922 -17.48 -3.14 -23.17
C GLY A 922 -17.00 -3.17 -21.71
N PRO A 923 -17.89 -3.00 -20.71
CA PRO A 923 -17.54 -3.21 -19.32
C PRO A 923 -17.32 -4.71 -19.01
N SER A 924 -16.45 -5.04 -18.04
CA SER A 924 -16.19 -6.43 -17.65
C SER A 924 -17.44 -7.12 -17.08
N ILE A 925 -17.46 -8.46 -17.08
CA ILE A 925 -18.48 -9.28 -16.42
C ILE A 925 -18.54 -8.93 -14.93
N ASP A 926 -17.38 -8.88 -14.27
CA ASP A 926 -17.25 -8.54 -12.85
C ASP A 926 -17.78 -7.13 -12.56
N TYR A 927 -17.56 -6.17 -13.47
CA TYR A 927 -18.11 -4.82 -13.37
C TYR A 927 -19.64 -4.83 -13.45
N GLN A 928 -20.24 -5.60 -14.37
CA GLN A 928 -21.70 -5.70 -14.49
C GLN A 928 -22.33 -6.39 -13.27
N ILE A 929 -21.66 -7.42 -12.73
CA ILE A 929 -22.06 -8.10 -11.48
C ILE A 929 -21.98 -7.13 -10.29
N ALA A 930 -20.87 -6.41 -10.14
CA ALA A 930 -20.70 -5.41 -9.08
C ALA A 930 -21.71 -4.24 -9.19
N LEU A 931 -21.98 -3.76 -10.40
CA LEU A 931 -23.00 -2.72 -10.65
C LEU A 931 -24.42 -3.24 -10.34
N ALA A 932 -24.71 -4.50 -10.63
CA ALA A 932 -25.97 -5.12 -10.23
C ALA A 932 -26.11 -5.27 -8.71
N GLN A 933 -25.05 -5.68 -8.02
CA GLN A 933 -24.99 -5.72 -6.54
C GLN A 933 -25.17 -4.33 -5.92
N LEU A 934 -24.56 -3.29 -6.49
CA LEU A 934 -24.75 -1.91 -6.07
C LEU A 934 -26.20 -1.44 -6.27
N ASN A 935 -26.79 -1.75 -7.42
CA ASN A 935 -28.18 -1.41 -7.72
C ASN A 935 -29.18 -2.19 -6.85
N LEU A 936 -28.85 -3.43 -6.44
CA LEU A 936 -29.58 -4.18 -5.43
C LEU A 936 -29.56 -3.47 -4.06
N GLN A 937 -28.39 -2.97 -3.61
CA GLN A 937 -28.27 -2.20 -2.36
C GLN A 937 -29.09 -0.90 -2.40
N LYS A 938 -29.18 -0.25 -3.56
CA LYS A 938 -30.06 0.92 -3.81
C LYS A 938 -31.55 0.59 -3.98
N ARG A 939 -31.94 -0.69 -3.98
CA ARG A 939 -33.30 -1.19 -4.34
C ARG A 939 -33.74 -0.85 -5.78
N CYS A 940 -32.79 -0.62 -6.70
CA CYS A 940 -33.01 -0.33 -8.12
C CYS A 940 -33.09 -1.62 -8.97
N PHE A 941 -34.06 -2.50 -8.68
CA PHE A 941 -34.17 -3.85 -9.28
C PHE A 941 -34.18 -3.88 -10.81
N GLY A 942 -34.87 -2.93 -11.45
CA GLY A 942 -34.98 -2.87 -12.92
C GLY A 942 -33.70 -2.46 -13.66
N GLU A 943 -32.71 -1.90 -12.94
CA GLU A 943 -31.37 -1.64 -13.49
C GLU A 943 -30.43 -2.81 -13.20
N ALA A 944 -30.50 -3.39 -12.00
CA ALA A 944 -29.80 -4.62 -11.67
C ALA A 944 -30.11 -5.77 -12.66
N GLU A 945 -31.39 -5.97 -13.02
CA GLU A 945 -31.79 -6.97 -14.02
C GLU A 945 -31.14 -6.72 -15.41
N LYS A 946 -30.96 -5.46 -15.82
CA LYS A 946 -30.33 -5.14 -17.12
C LYS A 946 -28.83 -5.46 -17.09
N CYS A 947 -28.13 -5.07 -16.03
CA CYS A 947 -26.72 -5.37 -15.84
C CYS A 947 -26.47 -6.89 -15.82
N LEU A 948 -27.30 -7.65 -15.10
CA LEU A 948 -27.18 -9.11 -15.03
C LEU A 948 -27.51 -9.80 -16.35
N LYS A 949 -28.46 -9.30 -17.15
CA LYS A 949 -28.69 -9.81 -18.51
C LYS A 949 -27.45 -9.65 -19.39
N ILE A 950 -26.83 -8.47 -19.36
CA ILE A 950 -25.58 -8.20 -20.11
C ILE A 950 -24.46 -9.13 -19.64
N ALA A 951 -24.30 -9.33 -18.32
CA ALA A 951 -23.30 -10.26 -17.77
C ALA A 951 -23.53 -11.72 -18.23
N LEU A 952 -24.78 -12.20 -18.20
CA LEU A 952 -25.15 -13.57 -18.58
C LEU A 952 -25.16 -13.79 -20.11
N GLU A 953 -25.31 -12.73 -20.90
CA GLU A 953 -25.08 -12.76 -22.36
C GLU A 953 -23.59 -12.92 -22.71
N MET A 954 -22.69 -12.37 -21.88
CA MET A 954 -21.24 -12.55 -22.03
C MET A 954 -20.77 -13.92 -21.54
N GLU A 955 -21.19 -14.35 -20.35
CA GLU A 955 -20.82 -15.65 -19.76
C GLU A 955 -22.03 -16.39 -19.18
N GLN A 956 -22.56 -17.32 -19.97
CA GLN A 956 -23.76 -18.09 -19.59
C GLN A 956 -23.54 -19.12 -18.46
N GLN A 957 -22.30 -19.37 -18.07
CA GLN A 957 -21.89 -20.37 -17.06
C GLN A 957 -21.49 -19.75 -15.71
N ASN A 958 -21.63 -18.43 -15.53
CA ASN A 958 -21.27 -17.73 -14.30
C ASN A 958 -22.31 -17.98 -13.17
N PRO A 959 -21.96 -18.66 -12.05
CA PRO A 959 -22.92 -18.96 -11.00
C PRO A 959 -23.43 -17.72 -10.26
N ASP A 960 -22.56 -16.75 -9.99
CA ASP A 960 -22.92 -15.53 -9.26
C ASP A 960 -23.87 -14.64 -10.05
N GLY A 961 -23.71 -14.58 -11.38
CA GLY A 961 -24.67 -13.91 -12.27
C GLY A 961 -26.08 -14.52 -12.21
N TRP A 962 -26.19 -15.86 -12.21
CA TRP A 962 -27.48 -16.55 -12.07
C TRP A 962 -28.06 -16.44 -10.66
N ALA A 963 -27.22 -16.52 -9.62
CA ALA A 963 -27.61 -16.30 -8.23
C ALA A 963 -28.25 -14.93 -8.04
N LEU A 964 -27.56 -13.87 -8.45
CA LEU A 964 -28.03 -12.49 -8.34
C LEU A 964 -29.29 -12.24 -9.17
N MET A 965 -29.42 -12.87 -10.35
CA MET A 965 -30.65 -12.80 -11.14
C MET A 965 -31.82 -13.43 -10.38
N GLY A 966 -31.62 -14.60 -9.78
CA GLY A 966 -32.61 -15.24 -8.91
C GLY A 966 -32.99 -14.38 -7.71
N HIS A 967 -32.01 -13.72 -7.07
CA HIS A 967 -32.26 -12.78 -5.97
C HIS A 967 -33.06 -11.55 -6.41
N VAL A 968 -32.76 -10.95 -7.57
CA VAL A 968 -33.56 -9.85 -8.14
C VAL A 968 -34.99 -10.32 -8.39
N LYS A 969 -35.18 -11.47 -9.05
CA LYS A 969 -36.50 -11.99 -9.41
C LYS A 969 -37.35 -12.31 -8.18
N TYR A 970 -36.76 -12.94 -7.17
CA TYR A 970 -37.38 -13.19 -5.87
C TYR A 970 -37.85 -11.89 -5.20
N LEU A 971 -37.00 -10.86 -5.14
CA LEU A 971 -37.36 -9.56 -4.55
C LEU A 971 -38.41 -8.79 -5.37
N THR A 972 -38.52 -9.04 -6.68
CA THR A 972 -39.62 -8.50 -7.51
C THR A 972 -40.91 -9.32 -7.47
N GLY A 973 -40.94 -10.46 -6.75
CA GLY A 973 -42.10 -11.33 -6.61
C GLY A 973 -42.31 -12.35 -7.75
N ASP A 974 -41.36 -12.49 -8.68
CA ASP A 974 -41.39 -13.49 -9.75
C ASP A 974 -40.73 -14.79 -9.26
N THR A 975 -41.50 -15.61 -8.55
CA THR A 975 -41.02 -16.84 -7.91
C THR A 975 -40.70 -17.95 -8.92
N GLU A 976 -41.35 -17.95 -10.08
CA GLU A 976 -41.15 -18.97 -11.12
C GLU A 976 -39.78 -18.83 -11.77
N THR A 977 -39.42 -17.63 -12.26
CA THR A 977 -38.10 -17.42 -12.87
C THR A 977 -36.98 -17.37 -11.83
N ALA A 978 -37.26 -16.95 -10.58
CA ALA A 978 -36.30 -17.02 -9.48
C ALA A 978 -35.86 -18.46 -9.20
N ARG A 979 -36.81 -19.40 -9.12
CA ARG A 979 -36.54 -20.84 -8.96
C ARG A 979 -35.66 -21.38 -10.09
N GLU A 980 -36.00 -21.10 -11.35
CA GLU A 980 -35.18 -21.56 -12.49
C GLU A 980 -33.73 -21.05 -12.40
N CYS A 981 -33.53 -19.79 -11.98
CA CYS A 981 -32.19 -19.22 -11.78
C CYS A 981 -31.44 -19.89 -10.62
N PHE A 982 -32.10 -20.18 -9.50
CA PHE A 982 -31.47 -20.85 -8.36
C PHE A 982 -31.17 -22.34 -8.64
N GLU A 983 -32.09 -23.08 -9.26
CA GLU A 983 -31.85 -24.47 -9.71
C GLU A 983 -30.65 -24.54 -10.67
N ARG A 984 -30.60 -23.60 -11.63
CA ARG A 984 -29.46 -23.47 -12.56
C ARG A 984 -28.16 -23.15 -11.84
N THR A 985 -28.19 -22.29 -10.83
CA THR A 985 -27.00 -21.96 -10.01
C THR A 985 -26.45 -23.20 -9.31
N ILE A 986 -27.33 -23.99 -8.67
CA ILE A 986 -26.95 -25.22 -7.95
C ILE A 986 -26.47 -26.33 -8.91
N SER A 987 -26.83 -26.27 -10.19
CA SER A 987 -26.38 -27.24 -11.21
C SER A 987 -24.91 -27.07 -11.65
N PHE A 988 -24.26 -25.95 -11.32
CA PHE A 988 -22.86 -25.71 -11.68
C PHE A 988 -21.87 -26.42 -10.73
N ILE A 989 -20.66 -26.62 -11.22
CA ILE A 989 -19.58 -27.33 -10.48
C ILE A 989 -18.92 -26.41 -9.43
N SER A 990 -18.93 -25.11 -9.67
CA SER A 990 -18.42 -24.08 -8.78
C SER A 990 -19.56 -23.46 -7.96
N ASP A 991 -19.45 -23.52 -6.64
CA ASP A 991 -20.32 -22.81 -5.71
C ASP A 991 -20.30 -21.28 -6.00
N ALA A 992 -21.47 -20.64 -5.93
CA ALA A 992 -21.58 -19.18 -5.88
C ALA A 992 -21.14 -18.64 -4.50
N LEU A 993 -20.89 -17.33 -4.39
CA LEU A 993 -20.42 -16.69 -3.16
C LEU A 993 -21.38 -16.89 -1.96
N GLU A 994 -22.70 -16.85 -2.21
CA GLU A 994 -23.76 -16.81 -1.19
C GLU A 994 -24.72 -18.02 -1.26
N MET A 995 -24.17 -19.24 -1.43
CA MET A 995 -24.97 -20.48 -1.61
C MET A 995 -25.98 -20.78 -0.48
N HIS A 996 -25.70 -20.42 0.78
CA HIS A 996 -26.64 -20.65 1.89
C HIS A 996 -27.94 -19.86 1.71
N SER A 997 -27.81 -18.56 1.39
CA SER A 997 -28.91 -17.65 1.06
C SER A 997 -29.75 -18.14 -0.12
N ILE A 998 -29.12 -18.78 -1.10
CA ILE A 998 -29.77 -19.38 -2.28
C ILE A 998 -30.57 -20.62 -1.88
N TYR A 999 -30.00 -21.54 -1.10
CA TYR A 999 -30.71 -22.75 -0.65
C TYR A 999 -31.96 -22.41 0.17
N LEU A 1000 -31.87 -21.48 1.13
CA LEU A 1000 -33.01 -21.05 1.94
C LEU A 1000 -34.15 -20.49 1.07
N ARG A 1001 -33.83 -19.60 0.12
CA ARG A 1001 -34.83 -18.99 -0.77
C ARG A 1001 -35.44 -20.01 -1.73
N LEU A 1002 -34.64 -20.86 -2.37
CA LEU A 1002 -35.17 -21.91 -3.25
C LEU A 1002 -36.08 -22.89 -2.49
N ALA A 1003 -35.67 -23.33 -1.30
CA ALA A 1003 -36.48 -24.24 -0.49
C ALA A 1003 -37.77 -23.58 0.01
N SER A 1004 -37.76 -22.26 0.30
CA SER A 1004 -38.98 -21.49 0.60
C SER A 1004 -39.96 -21.45 -0.59
N ILE A 1005 -39.46 -21.33 -1.82
CA ILE A 1005 -40.30 -21.41 -3.04
C ILE A 1005 -40.92 -22.81 -3.12
N TYR A 1006 -40.14 -23.89 -2.97
CA TYR A 1006 -40.68 -25.25 -2.99
C TYR A 1006 -41.71 -25.52 -1.88
N LEU A 1007 -41.59 -24.93 -0.68
CA LEU A 1007 -42.63 -24.99 0.35
C LEU A 1007 -43.93 -24.31 -0.10
N SER A 1008 -43.84 -23.11 -0.67
CA SER A 1008 -45.01 -22.36 -1.17
C SER A 1008 -45.71 -23.06 -2.35
N GLU A 1009 -44.97 -23.85 -3.13
CA GLU A 1009 -45.47 -24.67 -4.24
C GLU A 1009 -45.94 -26.08 -3.82
N HIS A 1010 -45.95 -26.37 -2.51
CA HIS A 1010 -46.29 -27.69 -1.95
C HIS A 1010 -45.37 -28.85 -2.39
N LYS A 1011 -44.16 -28.57 -2.90
CA LYS A 1011 -43.13 -29.55 -3.26
C LYS A 1011 -42.29 -29.95 -2.03
N TYR A 1012 -42.94 -30.50 -1.01
CA TYR A 1012 -42.33 -30.70 0.31
C TYR A 1012 -41.08 -31.60 0.29
N GLN A 1013 -41.03 -32.62 -0.59
CA GLN A 1013 -39.86 -33.50 -0.69
C GLN A 1013 -38.61 -32.76 -1.21
N ASP A 1014 -38.79 -31.90 -2.22
CA ASP A 1014 -37.69 -31.12 -2.80
C ASP A 1014 -37.26 -30.01 -1.83
N ALA A 1015 -38.22 -29.37 -1.16
CA ALA A 1015 -37.95 -28.44 -0.06
C ALA A 1015 -37.10 -29.07 1.05
N LYS A 1016 -37.48 -30.26 1.55
CA LYS A 1016 -36.72 -31.02 2.56
C LYS A 1016 -35.27 -31.26 2.10
N ASN A 1017 -35.09 -31.70 0.85
CA ASN A 1017 -33.77 -31.96 0.30
C ASN A 1017 -32.88 -30.70 0.24
N VAL A 1018 -33.42 -29.56 -0.23
CA VAL A 1018 -32.66 -28.31 -0.35
C VAL A 1018 -32.39 -27.67 1.03
N PHE A 1019 -33.34 -27.70 1.97
CA PHE A 1019 -33.07 -27.26 3.35
C PHE A 1019 -32.00 -28.11 4.04
N LEU A 1020 -31.95 -29.42 3.80
CA LEU A 1020 -30.86 -30.27 4.29
C LEU A 1020 -29.51 -29.93 3.64
N MET A 1021 -29.47 -29.41 2.41
CA MET A 1021 -28.24 -28.86 1.81
C MET A 1021 -27.80 -27.55 2.49
N ALA A 1022 -28.74 -26.66 2.84
CA ALA A 1022 -28.45 -25.48 3.67
C ALA A 1022 -27.88 -25.89 5.04
N CYS A 1023 -28.54 -26.81 5.75
CA CYS A 1023 -28.08 -27.31 7.06
C CYS A 1023 -26.67 -27.92 7.00
N ARG A 1024 -26.29 -28.58 5.90
CA ARG A 1024 -24.93 -29.13 5.71
C ARG A 1024 -23.85 -28.06 5.49
N LYS A 1025 -24.22 -26.89 4.97
CA LYS A 1025 -23.28 -25.78 4.72
C LYS A 1025 -23.15 -24.89 5.96
N SER A 1026 -24.28 -24.48 6.53
CA SER A 1026 -24.38 -23.66 7.74
C SER A 1026 -25.74 -23.90 8.43
N PRO A 1027 -25.79 -24.70 9.52
CA PRO A 1027 -27.04 -24.93 10.25
C PRO A 1027 -27.55 -23.65 10.92
N SER A 1028 -28.79 -23.25 10.60
CA SER A 1028 -29.49 -22.12 11.20
C SER A 1028 -30.89 -22.52 11.71
N CYS A 1029 -31.51 -21.65 12.51
CA CYS A 1029 -32.90 -21.84 12.93
C CYS A 1029 -33.83 -21.95 11.72
N VAL A 1030 -33.69 -21.06 10.73
CA VAL A 1030 -34.53 -21.04 9.53
C VAL A 1030 -34.31 -22.28 8.67
N SER A 1031 -33.06 -22.77 8.55
CA SER A 1031 -32.78 -23.98 7.78
C SER A 1031 -33.45 -25.21 8.39
N TRP A 1032 -33.35 -25.37 9.71
CA TRP A 1032 -33.95 -26.50 10.44
C TRP A 1032 -35.47 -26.39 10.57
N LEU A 1033 -36.00 -25.20 10.79
CA LEU A 1033 -37.45 -24.92 10.73
C LEU A 1033 -38.01 -25.32 9.35
N GLY A 1034 -37.32 -24.96 8.27
CA GLY A 1034 -37.68 -25.37 6.90
C GLY A 1034 -37.73 -26.89 6.70
N VAL A 1035 -36.76 -27.65 7.25
CA VAL A 1035 -36.81 -29.12 7.28
C VAL A 1035 -38.01 -29.60 8.09
N GLY A 1036 -38.22 -29.06 9.30
CA GLY A 1036 -39.31 -29.44 10.20
C GLY A 1036 -40.69 -29.26 9.57
N ILE A 1037 -40.93 -28.11 8.93
CA ILE A 1037 -42.16 -27.82 8.17
C ILE A 1037 -42.34 -28.83 7.03
N ALA A 1038 -41.29 -29.09 6.25
CA ALA A 1038 -41.35 -30.04 5.13
C ALA A 1038 -41.69 -31.46 5.60
N CYS A 1039 -41.01 -31.97 6.64
CA CYS A 1039 -41.28 -33.27 7.26
C CYS A 1039 -42.71 -33.36 7.82
N TYR A 1040 -43.18 -32.33 8.53
CA TYR A 1040 -44.54 -32.27 9.08
C TYR A 1040 -45.61 -32.30 7.98
N ARG A 1041 -45.38 -31.60 6.85
CA ARG A 1041 -46.27 -31.61 5.68
C ARG A 1041 -46.23 -32.94 4.91
N LEU A 1042 -45.11 -33.68 4.96
CA LEU A 1042 -44.97 -35.06 4.49
C LEU A 1042 -45.54 -36.11 5.47
N ASN A 1043 -45.99 -35.69 6.66
CA ASN A 1043 -46.45 -36.54 7.76
C ASN A 1043 -45.35 -37.46 8.35
N GLU A 1044 -44.09 -37.05 8.22
CA GLU A 1044 -42.90 -37.65 8.84
C GLU A 1044 -42.69 -36.99 10.23
N LEU A 1045 -43.50 -37.39 11.22
CA LEU A 1045 -43.61 -36.66 12.48
C LEU A 1045 -42.36 -36.74 13.37
N LEU A 1046 -41.58 -37.83 13.29
CA LEU A 1046 -40.35 -38.00 14.09
C LEU A 1046 -39.24 -37.11 13.53
N GLU A 1047 -39.03 -37.16 12.22
CA GLU A 1047 -38.07 -36.32 11.51
C GLU A 1047 -38.43 -34.83 11.57
N ALA A 1048 -39.72 -34.51 11.70
CA ALA A 1048 -40.18 -33.15 11.97
C ALA A 1048 -39.83 -32.69 13.39
N GLU A 1049 -40.04 -33.56 14.40
CA GLU A 1049 -39.67 -33.27 15.79
C GLU A 1049 -38.16 -33.07 15.94
N ASP A 1050 -37.34 -33.98 15.42
CA ASP A 1050 -35.88 -33.87 15.46
C ASP A 1050 -35.42 -32.52 14.87
N ALA A 1051 -35.87 -32.20 13.66
CA ALA A 1051 -35.51 -30.95 12.99
C ALA A 1051 -35.99 -29.68 13.74
N LEU A 1052 -37.21 -29.68 14.29
CA LEU A 1052 -37.72 -28.56 15.07
C LEU A 1052 -37.01 -28.43 16.43
N SER A 1053 -36.54 -29.54 17.01
CA SER A 1053 -35.75 -29.52 18.24
C SER A 1053 -34.37 -28.88 18.01
N GLU A 1054 -33.71 -29.20 16.90
CA GLU A 1054 -32.45 -28.55 16.48
C GLU A 1054 -32.66 -27.05 16.18
N ALA A 1055 -33.78 -26.67 15.54
CA ALA A 1055 -34.13 -25.26 15.35
C ALA A 1055 -34.28 -24.51 16.69
N ASN A 1056 -34.97 -25.12 17.67
CA ASN A 1056 -35.18 -24.58 19.00
C ASN A 1056 -33.88 -24.47 19.83
N ILE A 1057 -32.93 -25.39 19.64
CA ILE A 1057 -31.59 -25.31 20.25
C ILE A 1057 -30.82 -24.09 19.71
N LEU A 1058 -30.95 -23.77 18.42
CA LEU A 1058 -30.26 -22.63 17.80
C LEU A 1058 -30.93 -21.28 18.11
N ASN A 1059 -32.26 -21.22 18.14
CA ASN A 1059 -33.01 -20.03 18.54
C ASN A 1059 -34.32 -20.39 19.27
N ASN A 1060 -34.27 -20.43 20.59
CA ASN A 1060 -35.44 -20.70 21.44
C ASN A 1060 -36.49 -19.56 21.48
N SER A 1061 -36.21 -18.41 20.86
CA SER A 1061 -37.12 -17.25 20.83
C SER A 1061 -37.99 -17.21 19.56
N ASP A 1062 -37.82 -18.16 18.65
CA ASP A 1062 -38.59 -18.26 17.41
C ASP A 1062 -40.00 -18.82 17.69
N ALA A 1063 -41.02 -17.99 17.50
CA ALA A 1063 -42.40 -18.37 17.78
C ALA A 1063 -42.97 -19.41 16.79
N GLU A 1064 -42.44 -19.47 15.56
CA GLU A 1064 -42.91 -20.41 14.54
C GLU A 1064 -42.43 -21.84 14.86
N VAL A 1065 -41.20 -21.99 15.34
CA VAL A 1065 -40.66 -23.28 15.82
C VAL A 1065 -41.55 -23.85 16.93
N TRP A 1066 -41.92 -23.04 17.93
CA TRP A 1066 -42.85 -23.47 18.99
C TRP A 1066 -44.27 -23.78 18.49
N GLY A 1067 -44.74 -23.06 17.45
CA GLY A 1067 -46.02 -23.34 16.80
C GLY A 1067 -46.04 -24.70 16.07
N TYR A 1068 -45.00 -25.01 15.31
CA TYR A 1068 -44.86 -26.30 14.64
C TYR A 1068 -44.58 -27.46 15.62
N LEU A 1069 -43.81 -27.24 16.69
CA LEU A 1069 -43.67 -28.22 17.77
C LEU A 1069 -45.03 -28.53 18.43
N SER A 1070 -45.88 -27.52 18.64
CA SER A 1070 -47.24 -27.73 19.12
C SER A 1070 -48.07 -28.60 18.17
N LEU A 1071 -47.99 -28.38 16.86
CA LEU A 1071 -48.69 -29.24 15.87
C LEU A 1071 -48.20 -30.69 15.89
N VAL A 1072 -46.89 -30.90 16.02
CA VAL A 1072 -46.30 -32.25 16.12
C VAL A 1072 -46.74 -32.92 17.43
N CYS A 1073 -46.64 -32.25 18.57
CA CYS A 1073 -47.10 -32.78 19.86
C CYS A 1073 -48.59 -33.14 19.87
N LEU A 1074 -49.45 -32.31 19.26
CA LEU A 1074 -50.88 -32.58 19.08
C LEU A 1074 -51.13 -33.86 18.28
N LYS A 1075 -50.49 -34.00 17.09
CA LYS A 1075 -50.63 -35.21 16.26
C LYS A 1075 -50.02 -36.46 16.90
N CYS A 1076 -48.97 -36.31 17.71
CA CYS A 1076 -48.34 -37.41 18.45
C CYS A 1076 -49.09 -37.82 19.74
N GLY A 1077 -50.19 -37.15 20.11
CA GLY A 1077 -50.97 -37.50 21.30
C GLY A 1077 -50.42 -36.96 22.64
N ARG A 1078 -49.43 -36.05 22.62
CA ARG A 1078 -48.68 -35.60 23.81
C ARG A 1078 -49.29 -34.35 24.43
N GLN A 1079 -50.34 -34.54 25.21
CA GLN A 1079 -51.18 -33.47 25.76
C GLN A 1079 -50.43 -32.38 26.54
N LEU A 1080 -49.54 -32.74 27.47
CA LEU A 1080 -48.83 -31.77 28.32
C LEU A 1080 -47.81 -30.94 27.52
N GLU A 1081 -47.09 -31.58 26.60
CA GLU A 1081 -46.09 -30.92 25.74
C GLU A 1081 -46.77 -30.01 24.72
N ALA A 1082 -47.92 -30.42 24.16
CA ALA A 1082 -48.74 -29.59 23.28
C ALA A 1082 -49.24 -28.30 23.95
N GLU A 1083 -49.72 -28.36 25.20
CA GLU A 1083 -50.14 -27.17 25.93
C GLU A 1083 -48.97 -26.23 26.24
N GLN A 1084 -47.81 -26.79 26.64
CA GLN A 1084 -46.61 -26.01 26.94
C GLN A 1084 -46.05 -25.30 25.69
N THR A 1085 -45.83 -26.04 24.60
CA THR A 1085 -45.32 -25.51 23.32
C THR A 1085 -46.24 -24.42 22.77
N TYR A 1086 -47.56 -24.64 22.76
CA TYR A 1086 -48.56 -23.64 22.37
C TYR A 1086 -48.48 -22.36 23.24
N LYS A 1087 -48.36 -22.52 24.56
CA LYS A 1087 -48.22 -21.39 25.49
C LYS A 1087 -46.92 -20.59 25.26
N TYR A 1088 -45.82 -21.26 24.89
CA TYR A 1088 -44.58 -20.59 24.50
C TYR A 1088 -44.71 -19.86 23.16
N ALA A 1089 -45.35 -20.45 22.14
CA ALA A 1089 -45.62 -19.78 20.86
C ALA A 1089 -46.45 -18.50 21.04
N LEU A 1090 -47.49 -18.53 21.89
CA LEU A 1090 -48.27 -17.33 22.23
C LEU A 1090 -47.47 -16.31 23.05
N LYS A 1091 -46.65 -16.75 24.01
CA LYS A 1091 -45.78 -15.87 24.81
C LYS A 1091 -44.74 -15.15 23.94
N LEU A 1092 -44.23 -15.81 22.91
CA LEU A 1092 -43.31 -15.26 21.92
C LEU A 1092 -44.01 -14.50 20.79
N ASN A 1093 -45.34 -14.34 20.88
CA ASN A 1093 -46.16 -13.51 19.99
C ASN A 1093 -46.13 -13.98 18.52
N LEU A 1094 -46.42 -15.27 18.29
CA LEU A 1094 -46.58 -15.87 16.96
C LEU A 1094 -47.48 -15.01 16.05
N GLN A 1095 -46.93 -14.51 14.94
CA GLN A 1095 -47.63 -13.63 14.00
C GLN A 1095 -48.37 -14.37 12.89
N ASP A 1096 -47.97 -15.60 12.56
CA ASP A 1096 -48.61 -16.37 11.49
C ASP A 1096 -50.03 -16.80 11.91
N LYS A 1097 -51.01 -16.21 11.22
CA LYS A 1097 -52.43 -16.46 11.44
C LYS A 1097 -52.86 -17.80 10.86
N ASP A 1098 -52.24 -18.26 9.78
CA ASP A 1098 -52.60 -19.51 9.13
C ASP A 1098 -52.08 -20.69 9.97
N LEU A 1099 -50.87 -20.59 10.52
CA LEU A 1099 -50.36 -21.53 11.52
C LEU A 1099 -51.21 -21.54 12.81
N LEU A 1100 -51.60 -20.37 13.33
CA LEU A 1100 -52.51 -20.29 14.50
C LEU A 1100 -53.88 -20.91 14.23
N ASN A 1101 -54.45 -20.70 13.03
CA ASN A 1101 -55.71 -21.32 12.61
C ASN A 1101 -55.56 -22.84 12.47
N GLU A 1102 -54.46 -23.34 11.91
CA GLU A 1102 -54.17 -24.78 11.83
C GLU A 1102 -54.05 -25.41 13.22
N ILE A 1103 -53.30 -24.77 14.14
CA ILE A 1103 -53.18 -25.23 15.53
C ILE A 1103 -54.56 -25.31 16.20
N TYR A 1104 -55.39 -24.28 16.04
CA TYR A 1104 -56.74 -24.27 16.60
C TYR A 1104 -57.64 -25.37 16.01
N GLN A 1105 -57.56 -25.62 14.69
CA GLN A 1105 -58.30 -26.70 14.05
C GLN A 1105 -57.85 -28.08 14.59
N VAL A 1106 -56.54 -28.33 14.67
CA VAL A 1106 -56.02 -29.61 15.20
C VAL A 1106 -56.35 -29.79 16.68
N GLN A 1107 -56.32 -28.71 17.49
CA GLN A 1107 -56.80 -28.73 18.88
C GLN A 1107 -58.28 -29.12 18.98
N GLN A 1108 -59.14 -28.65 18.07
CA GLN A 1108 -60.56 -29.05 18.01
C GLN A 1108 -60.74 -30.51 17.59
N GLU A 1109 -59.97 -30.99 16.61
CA GLU A 1109 -60.04 -32.37 16.10
C GLU A 1109 -59.56 -33.40 17.15
N VAL A 1110 -58.51 -33.05 17.91
CA VAL A 1110 -57.87 -33.93 18.90
C VAL A 1110 -58.47 -33.77 20.31
N GLY A 1111 -59.08 -32.62 20.61
CA GLY A 1111 -59.83 -32.37 21.85
C GLY A 1111 -58.99 -31.96 23.07
N PHE A 1112 -57.72 -31.61 22.88
CA PHE A 1112 -56.84 -31.11 23.95
C PHE A 1112 -55.78 -30.13 23.42
N GLY A 1113 -55.01 -29.52 24.33
CA GLY A 1113 -53.84 -28.68 24.02
C GLY A 1113 -54.12 -27.17 23.94
N ASN A 1114 -55.39 -26.76 24.00
CA ASN A 1114 -55.76 -25.38 24.30
C ASN A 1114 -55.93 -25.24 25.83
N PRO A 1115 -55.18 -24.37 26.53
CA PRO A 1115 -55.27 -24.18 27.99
C PRO A 1115 -56.57 -23.51 28.48
N GLN A 1116 -57.55 -23.27 27.59
CA GLN A 1116 -58.90 -22.78 27.94
C GLN A 1116 -59.94 -23.91 28.12
N PHE A 1117 -59.57 -25.19 27.96
CA PHE A 1117 -60.45 -26.35 28.10
C PHE A 1117 -60.13 -27.20 29.34
#